data_AF-A0A3A8LFI8-F1
#
_entry.id   AF-A0A3A8LFI8-F1
#
_cell.length_a   1.000
_cell.length_b   1.000
_cell.length_c   1.000
_cell.angle_alpha   90.00
_cell.angle_beta   90.00
_cell.angle_gamma   90.00
#
_symmetry.space_group_name_H-M   'P 1'
#
loop_
_entity.id
_entity.type
_entity.pdbx_description
1 polymer ?
#
loop_
_entity_poly.entity_id
_entity_poly.type
_entity_poly.pdbx_seq_one_letter_code
_entity_poly.pdbx_strand_id
1 'polypeptide(L)'
;MQMTRKGWVPGLTWGVLLWAGVLASGCSSEPPPTPAPPPPAPEVVCPPARSGERIPMRAGAPAVTFTETFDGLKARVDAQCGQCHAPPNATGGFQYGASLEGLKKDGARMALKASQGEMPPLATPEQTKQAVALACALNAWLGQGAPTGAFTGSCESTATGGVAVTAEVAAAMTDLGHCVPDVTKQELFGSDPDKDAAFAALTKLPPLLSDTDTDIATFDVRKLAAHGTFAFAPTYPLFSDHAKKLRLVHVPAGQSIRYDAETKKFHIPPNTRFYKTFFKSVAGKDGYVRYLKIETRLIVVREPWNQSLFGTYLWNNEGTVAQLHDLRYRDGEPFSDRVLVYTEHEGTGKTRNYAIPGAHRCVNCHSGSEGQNFVLGFTPLQLNRRAAGEAGVDVSANIQEDELGQLERLVRLGVITGLPASATRQELKGLLPTLEGFARQAVPEGQAAPGKEALELQGYFVGNCAQCHNPNGFAVQSNPAIASLDFSAGGILFGWNPCGVKESNGQRSYAVCDDGAQPDFFLKDLLLKTPSSTLYQRVARDTDARIIHMPANVPGVDCRAALLMARYIGSLEWKGEAGLTAEERTAKKQERLRQAAQAVDASCTNPSDVRWITEDFTDKVPYEPRNPRWRDAIGKPPYEHLTRYPITPEHEQLARKSFPTNWWVGKPGCSFPTQSAPEPIEPWMLDTLGRPRYSWGRLYQSTPGATAFQGICANCHSRAGDGQSGAAKTLVALNGARVANLTAGLFGSTNGTRNLVPFEQEYGPHGGARYLLWMAGGGTTVQFTEEFMQAWVKYGEVDIDFSADTRDWASWGANMLGAARGACDLIRQGKFGTATPPSANVTAVGGTTMWTQVCTLDNPLTDGIRDGSDTAALQEWLRHSEFNVGVMAYFFLRDELSANPPGWIYPLRNECEKRGTP
;
A
#
# COMPACT_ATOMS: atom_id res chain seq x y z
N MET A 1 -12.47 -34.26 39.88
CA MET A 1 -12.01 -34.39 41.29
C MET A 1 -12.06 -33.00 41.89
N GLN A 2 -13.20 -32.55 42.43
CA GLN A 2 -13.67 -32.68 43.82
C GLN A 2 -12.68 -32.21 44.91
N MET A 3 -13.09 -31.12 45.58
CA MET A 3 -12.93 -30.79 47.01
C MET A 3 -11.51 -30.39 47.51
N THR A 4 -11.28 -29.47 48.46
CA THR A 4 -12.12 -28.60 49.32
C THR A 4 -11.23 -27.58 50.06
N ARG A 5 -11.74 -26.34 50.16
CA ARG A 5 -11.82 -25.38 51.27
C ARG A 5 -11.13 -25.62 52.65
N LYS A 6 -10.73 -24.46 53.22
CA LYS A 6 -10.91 -23.89 54.60
C LYS A 6 -9.71 -23.85 55.56
N GLY A 7 -9.51 -22.67 56.16
CA GLY A 7 -8.84 -22.50 57.46
C GLY A 7 -8.48 -21.05 57.81
N TRP A 8 -9.41 -20.32 58.42
CA TRP A 8 -9.23 -19.01 59.06
C TRP A 8 -9.87 -19.11 60.45
N VAL A 9 -9.17 -18.77 61.55
CA VAL A 9 -9.77 -18.45 62.87
C VAL A 9 -8.84 -17.49 63.65
N PRO A 10 -9.38 -16.58 64.49
CA PRO A 10 -8.74 -15.33 64.91
C PRO A 10 -8.56 -15.15 66.44
N GLY A 11 -7.94 -14.03 66.83
CA GLY A 11 -8.41 -13.12 67.89
C GLY A 11 -7.99 -13.38 69.34
N LEU A 12 -7.51 -12.32 70.01
CA LEU A 12 -7.99 -11.92 71.35
C LEU A 12 -7.44 -10.55 71.76
N THR A 13 -8.24 -9.90 72.60
CA THR A 13 -8.35 -8.48 72.91
C THR A 13 -8.13 -8.20 74.42
N TRP A 14 -8.14 -6.91 74.78
CA TRP A 14 -8.19 -6.28 76.13
C TRP A 14 -6.81 -6.03 76.78
N GLY A 15 -6.54 -4.93 77.48
CA GLY A 15 -7.35 -3.80 77.94
C GLY A 15 -6.46 -2.86 78.77
N VAL A 16 -6.87 -1.60 78.87
CA VAL A 16 -6.18 -0.44 79.46
C VAL A 16 -6.08 -0.52 80.99
N LEU A 17 -4.99 0.00 81.59
CA LEU A 17 -5.05 0.75 82.86
C LEU A 17 -3.78 1.61 83.09
N LEU A 18 -4.03 2.89 83.39
CA LEU A 18 -3.11 3.97 83.75
C LEU A 18 -2.49 3.78 85.14
N TRP A 19 -1.21 4.10 85.31
CA TRP A 19 -0.67 4.65 86.57
C TRP A 19 0.42 5.69 86.26
N ALA A 20 0.27 6.87 86.86
CA ALA A 20 1.17 7.99 86.77
C ALA A 20 2.29 7.88 87.81
N GLY A 21 3.52 8.23 87.43
CA GLY A 21 4.67 8.38 88.31
C GLY A 21 5.64 9.39 87.73
N VAL A 22 5.66 10.60 88.31
CA VAL A 22 6.62 11.67 88.00
C VAL A 22 7.90 11.41 88.79
N LEU A 23 9.03 11.24 88.11
CA LEU A 23 10.36 11.50 88.66
C LEU A 23 11.24 12.11 87.56
N ALA A 24 11.75 13.29 87.86
CA ALA A 24 12.63 14.07 87.02
C ALA A 24 14.09 13.57 87.09
N SER A 25 14.85 14.01 86.09
CA SER A 25 16.32 14.16 86.02
C SER A 25 17.09 13.14 85.18
N GLY A 26 17.85 13.67 84.21
CA GLY A 26 18.83 12.94 83.39
C GLY A 26 18.81 13.34 81.92
N CYS A 27 19.27 14.56 81.60
CA CYS A 27 19.64 14.91 80.22
C CYS A 27 20.90 14.13 79.83
N SER A 28 20.82 13.33 78.76
CA SER A 28 21.86 13.10 77.74
C SER A 28 21.45 11.94 76.84
N SER A 29 20.94 12.24 75.66
CA SER A 29 20.91 11.30 74.54
C SER A 29 21.18 12.07 73.25
N GLU A 30 22.37 11.85 72.68
CA GLU A 30 22.58 12.13 71.25
C GLU A 30 21.56 11.31 70.45
N PRO A 31 20.90 11.89 69.43
CA PRO A 31 20.09 11.10 68.53
C PRO A 31 21.00 10.13 67.75
N PRO A 32 20.55 8.89 67.48
CA PRO A 32 21.28 8.01 66.57
C PRO A 32 21.43 8.73 65.23
N PRO A 33 22.59 8.60 64.55
CA PRO A 33 22.78 9.20 63.24
C PRO A 33 21.65 8.73 62.33
N THR A 34 20.92 9.70 61.78
CA THR A 34 19.96 9.47 60.70
C THR A 34 20.67 8.63 59.64
N PRO A 35 20.13 7.49 59.19
CA PRO A 35 20.73 6.77 58.08
C PRO A 35 20.91 7.77 56.95
N ALA A 36 22.15 7.91 56.48
CA ALA A 36 22.44 8.79 55.37
C ALA A 36 21.43 8.49 54.26
N PRO A 37 20.80 9.50 53.63
CA PRO A 37 19.99 9.26 52.46
C PRO A 37 20.84 8.39 51.52
N PRO A 38 20.27 7.33 50.91
CA PRO A 38 21.01 6.53 49.95
C PRO A 38 21.69 7.50 48.98
N PRO A 39 22.98 7.29 48.64
CA PRO A 39 23.67 8.18 47.73
C PRO A 39 22.77 8.39 46.52
N PRO A 40 22.60 9.65 46.05
CA PRO A 40 21.75 9.91 44.89
C PRO A 40 22.16 8.90 43.83
N ALA A 41 21.17 8.18 43.29
CA ALA A 41 21.41 7.19 42.26
C ALA A 41 22.33 7.84 41.22
N PRO A 42 23.42 7.18 40.80
CA PRO A 42 24.41 7.79 39.93
C PRO A 42 23.66 8.43 38.75
N GLU A 43 23.87 9.73 38.54
CA GLU A 43 23.27 10.45 37.42
C GLU A 43 23.54 9.64 36.16
N VAL A 44 22.47 9.09 35.57
CA VAL A 44 22.55 8.37 34.31
C VAL A 44 23.01 9.38 33.27
N VAL A 45 24.30 9.33 32.94
CA VAL A 45 24.93 10.20 31.94
C VAL A 45 24.36 9.82 30.58
N CYS A 46 23.33 10.56 30.17
CA CYS A 46 22.75 10.46 28.84
C CYS A 46 22.90 11.82 28.16
N PRO A 47 24.02 12.07 27.46
CA PRO A 47 24.22 13.34 26.77
C PRO A 47 23.12 13.56 25.73
N PRO A 48 22.68 14.81 25.51
CA PRO A 48 21.70 15.13 24.48
C PRO A 48 22.10 14.57 23.12
N ALA A 49 21.14 13.98 22.41
CA ALA A 49 21.40 13.33 21.13
C ALA A 49 21.87 14.36 20.10
N ARG A 50 23.03 14.13 19.50
CA ARG A 50 23.55 14.91 18.36
C ARG A 50 23.02 14.30 17.07
N SER A 51 21.77 14.65 16.76
CA SER A 51 21.09 14.34 15.51
C SER A 51 20.68 15.62 14.80
N GLY A 52 20.72 15.62 13.47
CA GLY A 52 20.27 16.74 12.65
C GLY A 52 18.75 16.82 12.51
N GLU A 53 18.02 15.75 12.84
CA GLU A 53 16.56 15.72 12.85
C GLU A 53 16.01 16.01 14.26
N ARG A 54 15.93 17.31 14.60
CA ARG A 54 15.31 17.78 15.84
C ARG A 54 13.78 17.63 15.79
N ILE A 55 13.19 17.09 16.85
CA ILE A 55 11.75 16.87 16.99
C ILE A 55 11.27 17.44 18.35
N PRO A 56 11.49 18.74 18.64
CA PRO A 56 11.02 19.32 19.90
C PRO A 56 9.50 19.15 19.99
N MET A 57 9.04 18.43 21.01
CA MET A 57 7.65 18.03 21.11
C MET A 57 6.78 19.20 21.57
N ARG A 58 5.58 19.25 21.00
CA ARG A 58 4.53 20.16 21.45
C ARG A 58 4.05 19.69 22.82
N ALA A 59 3.98 20.61 23.79
CA ALA A 59 3.30 20.33 25.06
C ALA A 59 1.84 19.98 24.77
N GLY A 60 1.29 18.97 25.46
CA GLY A 60 -0.10 18.57 25.26
C GLY A 60 -1.03 19.76 25.40
N ALA A 61 -1.88 19.99 24.40
CA ALA A 61 -2.99 20.94 24.55
C ALA A 61 -4.21 20.17 25.03
N PRO A 62 -5.02 20.78 25.92
CA PRO A 62 -6.25 20.15 26.36
C PRO A 62 -7.14 19.90 25.14
N ALA A 63 -7.92 18.83 25.24
CA ALA A 63 -8.79 18.41 24.18
C ALA A 63 -9.67 19.57 23.69
N VAL A 64 -9.81 19.69 22.37
CA VAL A 64 -10.64 20.74 21.79
C VAL A 64 -12.10 20.37 22.03
N THR A 65 -12.74 21.06 22.97
CA THR A 65 -14.17 20.90 23.25
C THR A 65 -14.99 21.85 22.40
N PHE A 66 -16.15 21.39 21.93
CA PHE A 66 -17.15 22.22 21.25
C PHE A 66 -18.50 22.11 21.96
N THR A 67 -19.33 23.14 21.80
CA THR A 67 -20.73 23.14 22.22
C THR A 67 -21.60 23.22 20.98
N GLU A 68 -22.67 22.44 20.96
CA GLU A 68 -23.55 22.33 19.80
C GLU A 68 -25.00 22.05 20.22
N THR A 69 -25.97 22.32 19.33
CA THR A 69 -27.37 21.97 19.49
C THR A 69 -27.79 20.86 18.52
N PHE A 70 -28.87 20.17 18.83
CA PHE A 70 -29.45 19.19 17.90
C PHE A 70 -29.77 19.80 16.53
N ASP A 71 -30.30 21.02 16.48
CA ASP A 71 -30.61 21.71 15.21
C ASP A 71 -29.35 22.00 14.38
N GLY A 72 -28.24 22.39 15.04
CA GLY A 72 -26.95 22.59 14.38
C GLY A 72 -26.37 21.28 13.82
N LEU A 73 -26.43 20.22 14.62
CA LEU A 73 -26.01 18.87 14.19
C LEU A 73 -26.83 18.41 12.98
N LYS A 74 -28.15 18.56 13.03
CA LYS A 74 -29.06 18.25 11.93
C LYS A 74 -28.73 19.07 10.67
N ALA A 75 -28.49 20.37 10.80
CA ALA A 75 -28.15 21.22 9.66
C ALA A 75 -26.86 20.75 8.94
N ARG A 76 -25.83 20.35 9.70
CA ARG A 76 -24.60 19.78 9.10
C ARG A 76 -24.83 18.43 8.44
N VAL A 77 -25.63 17.57 9.06
CA VAL A 77 -26.08 16.31 8.45
C VAL A 77 -26.76 16.59 7.11
N ASP A 78 -27.71 17.52 7.07
CA ASP A 78 -28.45 17.84 5.85
C ASP A 78 -27.54 18.43 4.77
N ALA A 79 -26.60 19.30 5.17
CA ALA A 79 -25.62 19.87 4.24
C ALA A 79 -24.69 18.82 3.63
N GLN A 80 -24.27 17.83 4.43
CA GLN A 80 -23.28 16.84 4.01
C GLN A 80 -23.87 15.57 3.38
N CYS A 81 -25.04 15.14 3.84
CA CYS A 81 -25.68 13.88 3.44
C CYS A 81 -26.97 14.09 2.65
N GLY A 82 -27.66 15.23 2.84
CA GLY A 82 -29.01 15.45 2.29
C GLY A 82 -29.06 15.40 0.76
N GLN A 83 -28.04 15.89 0.07
CA GLN A 83 -28.00 15.88 -1.40
C GLN A 83 -28.10 14.48 -2.02
N CYS A 84 -27.60 13.44 -1.32
CA CYS A 84 -27.57 12.07 -1.82
C CYS A 84 -28.50 11.12 -1.05
N HIS A 85 -28.85 11.42 0.20
CA HIS A 85 -29.57 10.49 1.07
C HIS A 85 -30.94 10.99 1.53
N ALA A 86 -31.32 12.22 1.17
CA ALA A 86 -32.65 12.75 1.42
C ALA A 86 -33.50 12.78 0.12
N PRO A 87 -34.82 12.51 0.20
CA PRO A 87 -35.74 12.70 -0.93
C PRO A 87 -35.76 14.15 -1.44
N PRO A 88 -36.01 14.40 -2.75
CA PRO A 88 -36.30 13.43 -3.81
C PRO A 88 -35.04 12.82 -4.46
N ASN A 89 -33.86 13.33 -4.12
CA ASN A 89 -32.59 12.98 -4.77
C ASN A 89 -31.85 11.81 -4.10
N ALA A 90 -32.59 10.96 -3.36
CA ALA A 90 -32.00 9.81 -2.68
C ALA A 90 -31.39 8.85 -3.70
N THR A 91 -30.06 8.80 -3.73
CA THR A 91 -29.25 7.95 -4.60
C THR A 91 -28.62 6.83 -3.77
N GLY A 92 -28.93 5.58 -4.13
CA GLY A 92 -28.46 4.40 -3.41
C GLY A 92 -29.41 3.90 -2.31
N GLY A 93 -29.16 2.69 -1.80
CA GLY A 93 -30.03 1.99 -0.84
C GLY A 93 -29.97 2.49 0.61
N PHE A 94 -29.47 3.70 0.85
CA PHE A 94 -29.42 4.32 2.18
C PHE A 94 -30.15 5.66 2.18
N GLN A 95 -31.11 5.80 3.08
CA GLN A 95 -31.79 7.04 3.42
C GLN A 95 -31.68 7.22 4.94
N TYR A 96 -31.54 8.46 5.40
CA TYR A 96 -31.58 8.78 6.82
C TYR A 96 -32.83 9.61 7.13
N GLY A 97 -33.36 9.46 8.34
CA GLY A 97 -34.35 10.40 8.85
C GLY A 97 -33.64 11.59 9.49
N ALA A 98 -33.87 12.81 9.01
CA ALA A 98 -33.33 14.03 9.62
C ALA A 98 -34.01 14.39 10.98
N SER A 99 -34.95 13.56 11.45
CA SER A 99 -35.57 13.69 12.76
C SER A 99 -34.66 13.16 13.88
N LEU A 100 -34.98 13.49 15.13
CA LEU A 100 -34.31 12.95 16.31
C LEU A 100 -34.21 11.42 16.26
N GLU A 101 -35.33 10.74 16.01
CA GLU A 101 -35.39 9.27 15.97
C GLU A 101 -34.66 8.69 14.75
N GLY A 102 -34.67 9.41 13.62
CA GLY A 102 -33.89 9.01 12.44
C GLY A 102 -32.39 9.09 12.69
N LEU A 103 -31.89 10.16 13.29
CA LEU A 103 -30.47 10.30 13.62
C LEU A 103 -30.03 9.39 14.76
N LYS A 104 -30.89 9.07 15.73
CA LYS A 104 -30.60 8.01 16.72
C LYS A 104 -30.38 6.66 16.05
N LYS A 105 -31.18 6.35 15.02
CA LYS A 105 -31.11 5.09 14.28
C LYS A 105 -29.88 5.01 13.37
N ASP A 106 -29.60 6.07 12.60
CA ASP A 106 -28.62 6.05 11.51
C ASP A 106 -27.29 6.75 11.84
N GLY A 107 -27.26 7.59 12.88
CA GLY A 107 -26.14 8.49 13.19
C GLY A 107 -24.81 7.77 13.41
N ALA A 108 -24.80 6.62 14.09
CA ALA A 108 -23.57 5.85 14.32
C ALA A 108 -22.96 5.36 13.00
N ARG A 109 -23.80 4.86 12.09
CA ARG A 109 -23.37 4.44 10.74
C ARG A 109 -22.88 5.63 9.93
N MET A 110 -23.56 6.78 10.00
CA MET A 110 -23.14 8.00 9.31
C MET A 110 -21.78 8.50 9.82
N ALA A 111 -21.59 8.53 11.15
CA ALA A 111 -20.34 8.92 11.78
C ALA A 111 -19.19 8.00 11.36
N LEU A 112 -19.43 6.68 11.39
CA LEU A 112 -18.48 5.69 10.92
C LEU A 112 -18.03 5.99 9.47
N LYS A 113 -18.99 6.16 8.56
CA LYS A 113 -18.73 6.40 7.13
C LYS A 113 -18.00 7.71 6.86
N ALA A 114 -18.38 8.77 7.56
CA ALA A 114 -17.72 10.07 7.46
C ALA A 114 -16.28 10.03 8.00
N SER A 115 -16.03 9.32 9.11
CA SER A 115 -14.68 9.16 9.69
C SER A 115 -13.72 8.31 8.83
N GLN A 116 -14.27 7.41 8.01
CA GLN A 116 -13.54 6.60 7.02
C GLN A 116 -13.22 7.38 5.74
N GLY A 117 -13.66 8.64 5.63
CA GLY A 117 -13.55 9.43 4.40
C GLY A 117 -14.39 8.87 3.24
N GLU A 118 -15.41 8.04 3.53
CA GLU A 118 -16.30 7.49 2.50
C GLU A 118 -17.33 8.51 2.00
N MET A 119 -17.60 9.55 2.81
CA MET A 119 -18.65 10.53 2.53
C MET A 119 -18.15 11.97 2.77
N PRO A 120 -18.34 12.90 1.81
CA PRO A 120 -18.88 12.65 0.46
C PRO A 120 -17.87 11.88 -0.42
N PRO A 121 -18.34 11.14 -1.45
CA PRO A 121 -17.45 10.47 -2.38
C PRO A 121 -16.56 11.50 -3.10
N LEU A 122 -15.29 11.18 -3.29
CA LEU A 122 -14.30 12.06 -3.93
C LEU A 122 -14.13 13.44 -3.27
N ALA A 123 -14.39 13.54 -1.96
CA ALA A 123 -14.31 14.77 -1.19
C ALA A 123 -13.06 15.63 -1.51
N THR A 124 -13.26 16.94 -1.58
CA THR A 124 -12.17 17.91 -1.45
C THR A 124 -11.59 17.84 -0.04
N PRO A 125 -10.34 18.29 0.19
CA PRO A 125 -9.77 18.30 1.53
C PRO A 125 -10.65 19.01 2.58
N GLU A 126 -11.33 20.09 2.20
CA GLU A 126 -12.25 20.83 3.07
C GLU A 126 -13.52 20.02 3.39
N GLN A 127 -14.11 19.35 2.39
CA GLN A 127 -15.23 18.45 2.62
C GLN A 127 -14.85 17.27 3.52
N THR A 128 -13.62 16.76 3.41
CA THR A 128 -13.11 15.73 4.32
C THR A 128 -13.02 16.24 5.76
N LYS A 129 -12.54 17.47 5.99
CA LYS A 129 -12.52 18.07 7.33
C LYS A 129 -13.93 18.16 7.93
N GLN A 130 -14.88 18.64 7.12
CA GLN A 130 -16.29 18.73 7.51
C GLN A 130 -16.87 17.36 7.85
N ALA A 131 -16.52 16.31 7.09
CA ALA A 131 -16.90 14.93 7.37
C ALA A 131 -16.37 14.42 8.72
N VAL A 132 -15.07 14.62 8.97
CA VAL A 132 -14.44 14.20 10.22
C VAL A 132 -15.05 14.94 11.41
N ALA A 133 -15.31 16.25 11.26
CA ALA A 133 -15.98 17.04 12.29
C ALA A 133 -17.43 16.58 12.55
N LEU A 134 -18.19 16.27 11.49
CA LEU A 134 -19.54 15.73 11.61
C LEU A 134 -19.54 14.38 12.32
N ALA A 135 -18.62 13.48 11.96
CA ALA A 135 -18.49 12.17 12.60
C ALA A 135 -18.23 12.30 14.10
N CYS A 136 -17.31 13.18 14.47
CA CYS A 136 -17.01 13.51 15.86
C CYS A 136 -18.28 13.97 16.61
N ALA A 137 -19.01 14.93 16.05
CA ALA A 137 -20.18 15.47 16.71
C ALA A 137 -21.34 14.48 16.84
N LEU A 138 -21.58 13.65 15.82
CA LEU A 138 -22.55 12.55 15.89
C LEU A 138 -22.19 11.57 17.02
N ASN A 139 -20.92 11.16 17.12
CA ASN A 139 -20.47 10.25 18.18
C ASN A 139 -20.61 10.87 19.57
N ALA A 140 -20.24 12.15 19.73
CA ALA A 140 -20.38 12.86 21.00
C ALA A 140 -21.85 13.01 21.43
N TRP A 141 -22.74 13.32 20.48
CA TRP A 141 -24.17 13.44 20.71
C TRP A 141 -24.81 12.10 21.10
N LEU A 142 -24.49 11.03 20.36
CA LEU A 142 -24.97 9.67 20.65
C LEU A 142 -24.46 9.18 22.02
N GLY A 143 -23.19 9.43 22.33
CA GLY A 143 -22.57 9.04 23.61
C GLY A 143 -23.22 9.69 24.83
N GLN A 144 -23.89 10.84 24.67
CA GLN A 144 -24.64 11.53 25.72
C GLN A 144 -26.13 11.18 25.75
N GLY A 145 -26.56 10.13 25.03
CA GLY A 145 -27.95 9.71 25.00
C GLY A 145 -28.83 10.53 24.04
N ALA A 146 -28.23 11.17 23.03
CA ALA A 146 -28.92 11.90 21.96
C ALA A 146 -29.86 13.02 22.48
N PRO A 147 -29.34 14.01 23.23
CA PRO A 147 -30.15 15.10 23.77
C PRO A 147 -30.74 15.99 22.66
N THR A 148 -31.92 16.56 22.90
CA THR A 148 -32.56 17.52 22.00
C THR A 148 -32.08 18.96 22.21
N GLY A 149 -31.46 19.24 23.36
CA GLY A 149 -30.90 20.55 23.71
C GLY A 149 -29.44 20.72 23.27
N ALA A 150 -28.73 21.61 23.95
CA ALA A 150 -27.29 21.76 23.77
C ALA A 150 -26.53 20.56 24.35
N PHE A 151 -25.45 20.17 23.70
CA PHE A 151 -24.50 19.16 24.16
C PHE A 151 -23.08 19.65 23.93
N THR A 152 -22.14 19.08 24.69
CA THR A 152 -20.71 19.38 24.55
C THR A 152 -19.99 18.16 24.04
N GLY A 153 -19.03 18.29 23.13
CA GLY A 153 -18.27 17.15 22.61
C GLY A 153 -16.78 17.42 22.52
N SER A 154 -16.01 16.34 22.38
CA SER A 154 -14.60 16.35 22.01
C SER A 154 -14.37 15.27 20.95
N CYS A 155 -13.48 15.52 20.00
CA CYS A 155 -13.21 14.63 18.86
C CYS A 155 -12.15 13.56 19.14
N GLU A 156 -11.79 13.35 20.39
CA GLU A 156 -10.60 12.59 20.78
C GLU A 156 -10.92 11.23 21.41
N SER A 157 -9.87 10.44 21.61
CA SER A 157 -9.96 9.15 22.29
C SER A 157 -10.61 9.33 23.67
N THR A 158 -11.59 8.49 24.00
CA THR A 158 -12.28 8.49 25.30
C THR A 158 -11.45 7.91 26.44
N ALA A 159 -10.22 7.43 26.18
CA ALA A 159 -9.37 6.92 27.25
C ALA A 159 -8.87 8.06 28.12
N THR A 160 -9.27 8.02 29.40
CA THR A 160 -8.74 8.86 30.46
C THR A 160 -7.46 8.24 31.04
N GLY A 161 -6.47 9.07 31.34
CA GLY A 161 -5.16 8.63 31.82
C GLY A 161 -4.05 8.86 30.80
N GLY A 162 -2.89 8.22 30.99
CA GLY A 162 -1.70 8.40 30.16
C GLY A 162 -0.60 9.25 30.80
N VAL A 163 0.63 9.07 30.33
CA VAL A 163 1.81 9.73 30.89
C VAL A 163 2.30 10.78 29.90
N ALA A 164 2.38 12.04 30.35
CA ALA A 164 2.95 13.12 29.56
C ALA A 164 4.46 12.95 29.44
N VAL A 165 5.00 13.34 28.28
CA VAL A 165 6.44 13.50 28.10
C VAL A 165 6.93 14.63 29.00
N THR A 166 8.04 14.42 29.72
CA THR A 166 8.61 15.47 30.56
C THR A 166 9.12 16.63 29.71
N ALA A 167 9.17 17.84 30.27
CA ALA A 167 9.63 19.02 29.53
C ALA A 167 11.07 18.87 29.00
N GLU A 168 11.94 18.22 29.77
CA GLU A 168 13.33 17.90 29.38
C GLU A 168 13.36 17.01 28.14
N VAL A 169 12.67 15.86 28.18
CA VAL A 169 12.60 14.93 27.06
C VAL A 169 12.00 15.64 25.85
N ALA A 170 10.84 16.28 26.02
CA ALA A 170 10.13 16.98 24.96
C ALA A 170 10.99 18.01 24.22
N ALA A 171 11.76 18.83 24.94
CA ALA A 171 12.60 19.87 24.35
C ALA A 171 13.83 19.31 23.60
N ALA A 172 14.37 18.18 24.08
CA ALA A 172 15.59 17.58 23.55
C ALA A 172 15.35 16.49 22.49
N MET A 173 14.10 16.08 22.25
CA MET A 173 13.76 15.01 21.29
C MET A 173 14.38 15.20 19.89
N THR A 174 14.86 14.08 19.34
CA THR A 174 15.36 13.91 17.97
C THR A 174 14.81 12.59 17.38
N ASP A 175 15.19 12.24 16.16
CA ASP A 175 14.91 10.93 15.56
C ASP A 175 15.64 9.74 16.22
N LEU A 176 16.65 10.02 17.07
CA LEU A 176 17.32 9.06 17.96
C LEU A 176 16.82 9.17 19.42
N GLY A 177 15.81 9.99 19.66
CA GLY A 177 15.29 10.33 20.98
C GLY A 177 16.00 11.52 21.63
N HIS A 178 15.74 11.77 22.92
CA HIS A 178 16.22 13.00 23.58
C HIS A 178 17.71 12.96 23.97
N CYS A 179 18.28 11.77 24.10
CA CYS A 179 19.67 11.55 24.51
C CYS A 179 20.19 10.22 23.95
N VAL A 180 21.51 10.01 23.98
CA VAL A 180 22.15 8.75 23.60
C VAL A 180 22.94 8.21 24.79
N PRO A 181 22.51 7.10 25.43
CA PRO A 181 23.23 6.54 26.57
C PRO A 181 24.66 6.11 26.22
N ASP A 182 25.58 6.26 27.18
CA ASP A 182 26.98 5.85 27.03
C ASP A 182 27.10 4.31 26.95
N VAL A 183 27.41 3.81 25.74
CA VAL A 183 27.52 2.36 25.48
C VAL A 183 28.65 1.67 26.24
N THR A 184 29.58 2.42 26.85
CA THR A 184 30.65 1.85 27.69
C THR A 184 30.17 1.49 29.10
N LYS A 185 29.02 2.01 29.51
CA LYS A 185 28.40 1.81 30.83
C LYS A 185 27.30 0.76 30.73
N GLN A 186 27.67 -0.51 30.86
CA GLN A 186 26.74 -1.64 30.68
C GLN A 186 25.53 -1.59 31.63
N GLU A 187 25.69 -0.97 32.80
CA GLU A 187 24.63 -0.77 33.78
C GLU A 187 23.46 0.11 33.29
N LEU A 188 23.64 0.85 32.19
CA LEU A 188 22.58 1.66 31.57
C LEU A 188 21.66 0.85 30.66
N PHE A 189 21.98 -0.42 30.41
CA PHE A 189 21.28 -1.28 29.47
C PHE A 189 20.74 -2.52 30.17
N GLY A 190 19.61 -3.02 29.69
CA GLY A 190 19.00 -4.22 30.23
C GLY A 190 18.09 -4.91 29.23
N SER A 191 17.18 -5.72 29.75
CA SER A 191 16.23 -6.53 28.99
C SER A 191 14.93 -6.65 29.76
N ASP A 192 13.85 -7.05 29.10
CA ASP A 192 12.53 -7.15 29.70
C ASP A 192 11.90 -8.54 29.43
N PRO A 193 12.41 -9.61 30.08
CA PRO A 193 12.04 -11.00 29.75
C PRO A 193 10.57 -11.32 30.04
N ASP A 194 9.97 -10.71 31.06
CA ASP A 194 8.55 -10.92 31.39
C ASP A 194 7.66 -10.40 30.25
N LYS A 195 8.03 -9.25 29.69
CA LYS A 195 7.34 -8.66 28.55
C LYS A 195 7.64 -9.38 27.26
N ASP A 196 8.86 -9.88 27.08
CA ASP A 196 9.18 -10.77 25.96
C ASP A 196 8.27 -12.00 25.97
N ALA A 197 8.08 -12.62 27.14
CA ALA A 197 7.17 -13.75 27.30
C ALA A 197 5.71 -13.35 27.01
N ALA A 198 5.26 -12.18 27.47
CA ALA A 198 3.93 -11.66 27.16
C ALA A 198 3.73 -11.45 25.65
N PHE A 199 4.70 -10.82 24.97
CA PHE A 199 4.67 -10.58 23.52
C PHE A 199 4.72 -11.88 22.71
N ALA A 200 5.47 -12.87 23.17
CA ALA A 200 5.55 -14.18 22.52
C ALA A 200 4.18 -14.88 22.54
N ALA A 201 3.37 -14.68 23.59
CA ALA A 201 2.04 -15.25 23.72
C ALA A 201 0.93 -14.48 22.98
N LEU A 202 1.19 -13.26 22.49
CA LEU A 202 0.20 -12.47 21.78
C LEU A 202 -0.19 -13.09 20.44
N THR A 203 -1.49 -13.17 20.20
CA THR A 203 -2.11 -13.44 18.89
C THR A 203 -2.70 -12.19 18.24
N LYS A 204 -2.89 -11.12 19.03
CA LYS A 204 -3.36 -9.79 18.61
C LYS A 204 -2.69 -8.73 19.47
N LEU A 205 -2.56 -7.52 18.94
CA LEU A 205 -1.99 -6.40 19.68
C LEU A 205 -2.95 -5.89 20.78
N PRO A 206 -2.44 -5.40 21.93
CA PRO A 206 -3.27 -4.85 22.99
C PRO A 206 -3.89 -3.51 22.59
N PRO A 207 -5.01 -3.11 23.22
CA PRO A 207 -5.77 -1.91 22.84
C PRO A 207 -5.02 -0.60 23.11
N LEU A 208 -4.18 -0.50 24.14
CA LEU A 208 -3.38 0.70 24.40
C LEU A 208 -1.90 0.44 24.09
N LEU A 209 -1.23 1.47 23.58
CA LEU A 209 0.21 1.40 23.36
C LEU A 209 0.96 1.28 24.68
N SER A 210 0.47 1.88 25.77
CA SER A 210 1.06 1.76 27.11
C SER A 210 1.05 0.33 27.65
N ASP A 211 0.12 -0.51 27.18
CA ASP A 211 0.05 -1.93 27.53
C ASP A 211 1.13 -2.73 26.79
N THR A 212 1.71 -2.16 25.73
CA THR A 212 2.88 -2.73 25.05
C THR A 212 4.15 -2.44 25.82
N ASP A 213 4.32 -1.20 26.28
CA ASP A 213 5.46 -0.69 27.04
C ASP A 213 5.08 0.70 27.58
N THR A 214 5.13 0.92 28.90
CA THR A 214 4.77 2.23 29.46
C THR A 214 5.76 3.32 29.06
N ASP A 215 7.05 2.99 28.89
CA ASP A 215 8.09 3.96 28.55
C ASP A 215 8.05 4.35 27.07
N ILE A 216 7.49 3.50 26.20
CA ILE A 216 7.27 3.85 24.79
C ILE A 216 6.32 5.04 24.65
N ALA A 217 5.49 5.32 25.65
CA ALA A 217 4.61 6.48 25.59
C ALA A 217 5.32 7.80 25.94
N THR A 218 6.37 7.70 26.78
CA THR A 218 7.14 8.85 27.28
C THR A 218 8.33 9.21 26.40
N PHE A 219 8.84 8.26 25.61
CA PHE A 219 10.07 8.38 24.81
C PHE A 219 11.32 8.73 25.63
N ASP A 220 11.32 8.43 26.92
CA ASP A 220 12.51 8.51 27.75
C ASP A 220 13.49 7.38 27.36
N VAL A 221 14.45 7.72 26.49
CA VAL A 221 15.48 6.79 25.99
C VAL A 221 16.28 6.15 27.11
N ARG A 222 16.48 6.81 28.26
CA ARG A 222 17.20 6.19 29.39
C ARG A 222 16.46 4.96 29.90
N LYS A 223 15.15 5.10 30.10
CA LYS A 223 14.29 3.99 30.54
C LYS A 223 14.13 2.93 29.47
N LEU A 224 13.93 3.35 28.22
CA LEU A 224 13.83 2.44 27.09
C LEU A 224 15.10 1.57 26.94
N ALA A 225 16.29 2.18 27.07
CA ALA A 225 17.57 1.47 26.98
C ALA A 225 17.77 0.49 28.16
N ALA A 226 17.35 0.87 29.38
CA ALA A 226 17.36 -0.01 30.54
C ALA A 226 16.44 -1.25 30.36
N HIS A 227 15.44 -1.15 29.48
CA HIS A 227 14.58 -2.26 29.09
C HIS A 227 14.93 -2.87 27.72
N GLY A 228 16.09 -2.58 27.15
CA GLY A 228 16.57 -3.22 25.91
C GLY A 228 15.95 -2.67 24.61
N THR A 229 15.39 -1.47 24.64
CA THR A 229 14.78 -0.80 23.48
C THR A 229 15.67 0.36 23.00
N PHE A 230 16.03 0.37 21.72
CA PHE A 230 17.03 1.28 21.16
C PHE A 230 16.55 2.03 19.93
N ALA A 231 16.95 3.30 19.79
CA ALA A 231 16.60 4.12 18.64
C ALA A 231 17.54 3.93 17.45
N PHE A 232 17.01 4.07 16.22
CA PHE A 232 17.78 4.01 14.99
C PHE A 232 17.18 4.90 13.89
N ALA A 233 18.00 5.29 12.92
CA ALA A 233 17.62 6.11 11.78
C ALA A 233 18.08 5.48 10.45
N PRO A 234 17.18 5.26 9.46
CA PRO A 234 17.57 4.73 8.16
C PRO A 234 18.39 5.74 7.33
N THR A 235 19.33 5.23 6.55
CA THR A 235 20.15 6.03 5.62
C THR A 235 19.32 6.71 4.54
N TYR A 236 18.38 5.95 3.97
CA TYR A 236 17.47 6.38 2.92
C TYR A 236 16.03 6.36 3.45
N PRO A 237 15.59 7.44 4.13
CA PRO A 237 14.31 7.46 4.82
C PRO A 237 13.11 7.51 3.87
N LEU A 238 12.04 6.82 4.25
CA LEU A 238 10.71 6.95 3.64
C LEU A 238 10.16 8.37 3.84
N PHE A 239 9.78 9.01 2.74
CA PHE A 239 8.98 10.24 2.72
C PHE A 239 7.58 9.94 3.26
N SER A 240 7.05 10.80 4.13
CA SER A 240 5.69 10.64 4.68
C SER A 240 5.08 12.00 4.96
N ASP A 241 4.95 12.83 3.91
CA ASP A 241 4.34 14.15 3.95
C ASP A 241 5.02 15.02 5.01
N HIS A 242 6.35 15.08 4.92
CA HIS A 242 7.22 15.80 5.84
C HIS A 242 7.10 15.39 7.32
N ALA A 243 6.45 14.26 7.65
CA ALA A 243 6.40 13.77 9.01
C ALA A 243 7.80 13.36 9.50
N LYS A 244 8.18 13.86 10.67
CA LYS A 244 9.37 13.41 11.40
C LYS A 244 9.10 12.08 12.08
N LYS A 245 10.14 11.28 12.34
CA LYS A 245 9.95 9.87 12.73
C LYS A 245 10.96 9.41 13.77
N LEU A 246 10.48 8.93 14.92
CA LEU A 246 11.26 8.16 15.88
C LEU A 246 11.06 6.68 15.57
N ARG A 247 12.15 5.90 15.48
CA ARG A 247 12.10 4.46 15.31
C ARG A 247 12.86 3.78 16.42
N LEU A 248 12.25 2.75 16.98
CA LEU A 248 12.79 1.98 18.08
C LEU A 248 12.76 0.50 17.72
N VAL A 249 13.80 -0.22 18.12
CA VAL A 249 13.92 -1.67 18.01
C VAL A 249 14.11 -2.25 19.41
N HIS A 250 13.36 -3.30 19.72
CA HIS A 250 13.56 -4.12 20.91
C HIS A 250 13.78 -5.56 20.45
N VAL A 251 14.90 -6.14 20.89
CA VAL A 251 15.23 -7.55 20.61
C VAL A 251 15.02 -8.35 21.90
N PRO A 252 14.36 -9.53 21.85
CA PRO A 252 14.09 -10.30 23.05
C PRO A 252 15.36 -10.64 23.85
N ALA A 253 15.22 -10.75 25.17
CA ALA A 253 16.30 -11.11 26.08
C ALA A 253 17.05 -12.37 25.60
N GLY A 254 18.38 -12.29 25.53
CA GLY A 254 19.25 -13.37 25.08
C GLY A 254 19.28 -13.61 23.56
N GLN A 255 18.55 -12.82 22.77
CA GLN A 255 18.57 -12.86 21.30
C GLN A 255 19.34 -11.66 20.72
N SER A 256 19.70 -11.74 19.44
CA SER A 256 20.32 -10.63 18.71
C SER A 256 19.93 -10.68 17.23
N ILE A 257 20.00 -9.53 16.56
CA ILE A 257 19.85 -9.47 15.10
C ILE A 257 21.20 -9.86 14.48
N ARG A 258 21.28 -11.05 13.90
CA ARG A 258 22.54 -11.57 13.35
C ARG A 258 22.77 -11.06 11.95
N TYR A 259 23.92 -10.42 11.71
CA TYR A 259 24.43 -10.14 10.38
C TYR A 259 25.07 -11.38 9.76
N ASP A 260 24.71 -11.64 8.51
CA ASP A 260 25.26 -12.73 7.73
C ASP A 260 26.20 -12.17 6.66
N ALA A 261 27.50 -12.43 6.82
CA ALA A 261 28.53 -11.81 5.98
C ALA A 261 28.55 -12.34 4.54
N GLU A 262 28.03 -13.55 4.30
CA GLU A 262 27.95 -14.18 2.98
C GLU A 262 26.77 -13.62 2.19
N THR A 263 25.57 -13.66 2.79
CA THR A 263 24.34 -13.19 2.14
C THR A 263 24.15 -11.68 2.23
N LYS A 264 24.93 -10.99 3.07
CA LYS A 264 24.85 -9.54 3.35
C LYS A 264 23.48 -9.11 3.90
N LYS A 265 22.80 -9.98 4.65
CA LYS A 265 21.46 -9.75 5.22
C LYS A 265 21.45 -9.80 6.75
N PHE A 266 20.41 -9.24 7.34
CA PHE A 266 20.10 -9.43 8.76
C PHE A 266 19.08 -10.55 8.96
N HIS A 267 19.38 -11.45 9.88
CA HIS A 267 18.41 -12.38 10.45
C HIS A 267 17.81 -11.76 11.72
N ILE A 268 16.54 -11.37 11.63
CA ILE A 268 15.79 -10.76 12.74
C ILE A 268 15.07 -11.89 13.48
N PRO A 269 15.37 -12.14 14.77
CA PRO A 269 14.73 -13.23 15.50
C PRO A 269 13.23 -12.93 15.72
N PRO A 270 12.37 -13.98 15.78
CA PRO A 270 10.98 -13.81 16.17
C PRO A 270 10.83 -13.07 17.50
N ASN A 271 9.70 -12.41 17.68
CA ASN A 271 9.38 -11.57 18.83
C ASN A 271 10.19 -10.26 18.94
N THR A 272 11.06 -9.95 17.96
CA THR A 272 11.63 -8.60 17.80
C THR A 272 10.51 -7.60 17.51
N ARG A 273 10.53 -6.47 18.22
CA ARG A 273 9.52 -5.41 18.13
C ARG A 273 10.10 -4.18 17.47
N PHE A 274 9.39 -3.64 16.49
CA PHE A 274 9.71 -2.38 15.84
C PHE A 274 8.59 -1.38 16.08
N TYR A 275 8.93 -0.24 16.67
CA TYR A 275 8.01 0.88 16.89
C TYR A 275 8.41 2.04 15.97
N LYS A 276 7.42 2.66 15.35
CA LYS A 276 7.63 3.83 14.49
C LYS A 276 6.59 4.89 14.79
N THR A 277 7.00 5.96 15.44
CA THR A 277 6.14 7.11 15.74
C THR A 277 6.29 8.19 14.69
N PHE A 278 5.17 8.68 14.16
CA PHE A 278 5.11 9.76 13.18
C PHE A 278 4.69 11.06 13.87
N PHE A 279 5.39 12.14 13.53
CA PHE A 279 5.16 13.46 14.10
C PHE A 279 4.90 14.49 13.02
N LYS A 280 3.92 15.38 13.25
CA LYS A 280 3.64 16.51 12.36
C LYS A 280 4.00 17.83 13.03
N SER A 281 4.56 18.74 12.24
CA SER A 281 4.94 20.07 12.69
C SER A 281 3.70 20.92 12.97
N VAL A 282 3.78 21.68 14.06
CA VAL A 282 2.80 22.67 14.50
C VAL A 282 3.55 23.98 14.74
N ALA A 283 3.18 25.03 14.02
CA ALA A 283 3.65 26.38 14.28
C ALA A 283 2.89 26.96 15.49
N GLY A 284 3.61 27.19 16.58
CA GLY A 284 3.06 27.75 17.81
C GLY A 284 2.70 29.24 17.67
N LYS A 285 1.86 29.74 18.58
CA LYS A 285 1.55 31.17 18.67
C LYS A 285 2.78 32.05 18.96
N ASP A 286 3.80 31.45 19.56
CA ASP A 286 5.10 32.03 19.89
C ASP A 286 6.09 32.02 18.71
N GLY A 287 5.66 31.55 17.54
CA GLY A 287 6.48 31.49 16.32
C GLY A 287 7.43 30.28 16.26
N TYR A 288 7.48 29.44 17.30
CA TYR A 288 8.31 28.24 17.32
C TYR A 288 7.57 27.05 16.73
N VAL A 289 8.26 26.26 15.89
CA VAL A 289 7.74 25.00 15.38
C VAL A 289 8.02 23.88 16.38
N ARG A 290 6.97 23.17 16.78
CA ARG A 290 7.03 21.99 17.63
C ARG A 290 6.29 20.82 16.96
N TYR A 291 6.43 19.62 17.51
CA TYR A 291 5.95 18.41 16.86
C TYR A 291 4.87 17.69 17.68
N LEU A 292 3.75 17.37 17.02
CA LEU A 292 2.63 16.62 17.57
C LEU A 292 2.79 15.13 17.21
N LYS A 293 2.58 14.23 18.20
CA LYS A 293 2.48 12.79 17.98
C LYS A 293 1.16 12.49 17.26
N ILE A 294 1.22 11.79 16.13
CA ILE A 294 0.01 11.45 15.36
C ILE A 294 -0.31 9.95 15.48
N GLU A 295 0.63 9.11 15.10
CA GLU A 295 0.48 7.66 15.14
C GLU A 295 1.77 6.95 15.56
N THR A 296 1.65 5.79 16.19
CA THR A 296 2.75 4.84 16.41
C THR A 296 2.38 3.51 15.78
N ARG A 297 3.19 3.04 14.83
CA ARG A 297 3.03 1.71 14.24
C ARG A 297 3.92 0.71 14.96
N LEU A 298 3.37 -0.44 15.31
CA LEU A 298 4.06 -1.55 15.95
C LEU A 298 4.08 -2.74 15.00
N ILE A 299 5.25 -3.35 14.85
CA ILE A 299 5.42 -4.67 14.24
C ILE A 299 6.07 -5.60 15.26
N VAL A 300 5.52 -6.79 15.42
CA VAL A 300 6.11 -7.89 16.20
C VAL A 300 6.41 -9.03 15.23
N VAL A 301 7.70 -9.27 15.00
CA VAL A 301 8.16 -10.25 14.00
C VAL A 301 7.73 -11.66 14.41
N ARG A 302 7.24 -12.43 13.44
CA ARG A 302 6.93 -13.87 13.55
C ARG A 302 7.59 -14.64 12.42
N GLU A 303 7.61 -15.95 12.56
CA GLU A 303 8.07 -16.87 11.53
C GLU A 303 6.98 -17.92 11.27
N PRO A 304 6.47 -18.07 10.03
CA PRO A 304 6.81 -17.27 8.84
C PRO A 304 6.39 -15.79 8.96
N TRP A 305 7.08 -14.90 8.23
CA TRP A 305 6.96 -13.44 8.36
C TRP A 305 5.54 -12.91 8.17
N ASN A 306 4.73 -13.58 7.35
CA ASN A 306 3.35 -13.20 7.06
C ASN A 306 2.41 -13.40 8.25
N GLN A 307 2.88 -14.00 9.35
CA GLN A 307 2.18 -14.10 10.62
C GLN A 307 2.56 -12.98 11.60
N SER A 308 3.44 -12.05 11.21
CA SER A 308 3.86 -10.94 12.07
C SER A 308 2.64 -10.14 12.54
N LEU A 309 2.61 -9.78 13.82
CA LEU A 309 1.55 -8.91 14.34
C LEU A 309 1.90 -7.47 13.97
N PHE A 310 0.91 -6.71 13.50
CA PHE A 310 1.10 -5.29 13.23
C PHE A 310 -0.17 -4.49 13.49
N GLY A 311 0.02 -3.20 13.78
CA GLY A 311 -1.09 -2.28 14.01
C GLY A 311 -0.62 -0.85 14.17
N THR A 312 -1.59 0.06 14.13
CA THR A 312 -1.37 1.50 14.24
C THR A 312 -2.08 2.03 15.47
N TYR A 313 -1.37 2.66 16.38
CA TYR A 313 -1.92 3.34 17.55
C TYR A 313 -2.05 4.84 17.27
N LEU A 314 -3.20 5.42 17.59
CA LEU A 314 -3.53 6.82 17.33
C LEU A 314 -3.42 7.63 18.62
N TRP A 315 -2.62 8.69 18.59
CA TRP A 315 -2.41 9.57 19.72
C TRP A 315 -3.58 10.56 19.90
N ASN A 316 -3.93 10.86 21.15
CA ASN A 316 -4.78 12.01 21.48
C ASN A 316 -4.02 13.35 21.31
N ASN A 317 -4.72 14.49 21.36
CA ASN A 317 -4.10 15.79 21.14
C ASN A 317 -3.16 16.21 22.29
N GLU A 318 -3.39 15.70 23.50
CA GLU A 318 -2.44 15.85 24.61
C GLU A 318 -1.15 15.06 24.38
N GLY A 319 -1.19 14.03 23.52
CA GLY A 319 -0.08 13.10 23.32
C GLY A 319 0.24 12.28 24.57
N THR A 320 -0.76 11.86 25.34
CA THR A 320 -0.60 11.07 26.57
C THR A 320 -1.06 9.62 26.42
N VAL A 321 -1.99 9.36 25.51
CA VAL A 321 -2.55 8.02 25.24
C VAL A 321 -2.53 7.76 23.75
N ALA A 322 -2.19 6.52 23.37
CA ALA A 322 -2.35 6.03 22.01
C ALA A 322 -3.17 4.75 22.00
N GLN A 323 -4.28 4.77 21.27
CA GLN A 323 -5.22 3.63 21.16
C GLN A 323 -5.05 2.92 19.83
N LEU A 324 -5.12 1.59 19.85
CA LEU A 324 -5.08 0.78 18.65
C LEU A 324 -6.23 1.17 17.73
N HIS A 325 -5.90 1.52 16.49
CA HIS A 325 -6.86 1.74 15.44
C HIS A 325 -7.55 0.42 15.11
N ASP A 326 -8.86 0.35 15.32
CA ASP A 326 -9.65 -0.89 15.27
C ASP A 326 -10.85 -0.79 14.31
N LEU A 327 -10.91 0.29 13.54
CA LEU A 327 -11.99 0.61 12.60
C LEU A 327 -12.16 -0.50 11.55
N ARG A 328 -13.25 -1.26 11.57
CA ARG A 328 -13.37 -2.43 10.69
C ARG A 328 -13.63 -2.09 9.22
N TYR A 329 -13.10 -2.95 8.35
CA TYR A 329 -13.49 -3.06 6.95
C TYR A 329 -14.94 -3.57 6.80
N ARG A 330 -15.45 -3.57 5.57
CA ARG A 330 -16.81 -4.05 5.26
C ARG A 330 -16.98 -5.56 5.45
N ASP A 331 -15.86 -6.29 5.47
CA ASP A 331 -15.78 -7.72 5.76
C ASP A 331 -15.52 -8.06 7.24
N GLY A 332 -15.32 -7.04 8.09
CA GLY A 332 -15.02 -7.23 9.51
C GLY A 332 -13.53 -7.35 9.84
N GLU A 333 -12.64 -7.31 8.85
CA GLU A 333 -11.20 -7.31 9.08
C GLU A 333 -10.72 -6.01 9.74
N PRO A 334 -9.65 -6.05 10.56
CA PRO A 334 -9.18 -4.89 11.32
C PRO A 334 -8.64 -3.70 10.47
N PHE A 335 -8.91 -2.49 10.99
CA PHE A 335 -8.41 -1.16 10.63
C PHE A 335 -8.41 -0.77 9.14
N SER A 336 -9.50 -0.13 8.72
CA SER A 336 -9.63 0.57 7.45
C SER A 336 -8.88 1.90 7.42
N ASP A 337 -8.81 2.51 6.24
CA ASP A 337 -8.21 3.83 6.07
C ASP A 337 -8.91 4.86 6.98
N ARG A 338 -8.14 5.77 7.58
CA ARG A 338 -8.68 6.81 8.47
C ARG A 338 -8.02 8.16 8.21
N VAL A 339 -8.82 9.22 8.20
CA VAL A 339 -8.33 10.60 8.10
C VAL A 339 -8.48 11.28 9.45
N LEU A 340 -7.42 11.95 9.90
CA LEU A 340 -7.40 12.84 11.05
C LEU A 340 -7.24 14.28 10.58
N VAL A 341 -7.70 15.23 11.39
CA VAL A 341 -7.47 16.67 11.17
C VAL A 341 -6.64 17.17 12.34
N TYR A 342 -5.49 17.79 12.06
CA TYR A 342 -4.64 18.39 13.09
C TYR A 342 -4.46 19.89 12.85
N THR A 343 -4.17 20.63 13.92
CA THR A 343 -3.84 22.06 13.83
C THR A 343 -2.40 22.23 13.41
N GLU A 344 -2.16 22.78 12.22
CA GLU A 344 -0.82 23.05 11.69
C GLU A 344 -0.26 24.38 12.21
N HIS A 345 -1.13 25.37 12.46
CA HIS A 345 -0.69 26.69 12.93
C HIS A 345 -1.65 27.25 13.99
N GLU A 346 -1.18 27.36 15.22
CA GLU A 346 -2.00 27.74 16.38
C GLU A 346 -2.39 29.21 16.40
N GLY A 347 -1.55 30.09 15.82
CA GLY A 347 -1.84 31.54 15.76
C GLY A 347 -2.94 31.92 14.78
N THR A 348 -3.18 31.08 13.77
CA THR A 348 -4.18 31.32 12.71
C THR A 348 -5.33 30.33 12.75
N GLY A 349 -5.20 29.25 13.55
CA GLY A 349 -6.15 28.13 13.56
C GLY A 349 -6.10 27.28 12.29
N LYS A 350 -5.08 27.43 11.44
CA LYS A 350 -4.97 26.65 10.20
C LYS A 350 -4.83 25.15 10.52
N THR A 351 -5.66 24.34 9.88
CA THR A 351 -5.67 22.87 10.03
C THR A 351 -5.24 22.17 8.75
N ARG A 352 -4.82 20.91 8.88
CA ARG A 352 -4.43 20.03 7.76
C ARG A 352 -4.90 18.60 8.01
N ASN A 353 -5.26 17.90 6.94
CA ASN A 353 -5.62 16.50 6.95
C ASN A 353 -4.36 15.63 7.08
N TYR A 354 -4.46 14.53 7.82
CA TYR A 354 -3.45 13.47 7.92
C TYR A 354 -4.13 12.12 7.71
N ALA A 355 -3.59 11.31 6.80
CA ALA A 355 -4.17 10.02 6.49
C ALA A 355 -3.36 8.87 7.06
N ILE A 356 -4.07 7.93 7.68
CA ILE A 356 -3.55 6.69 8.22
C ILE A 356 -3.98 5.55 7.30
N PRO A 357 -3.02 4.77 6.78
CA PRO A 357 -3.34 3.63 5.94
C PRO A 357 -3.96 2.50 6.74
N GLY A 358 -4.96 1.84 6.15
CA GLY A 358 -5.51 0.60 6.67
C GLY A 358 -4.62 -0.62 6.42
N ALA A 359 -5.03 -1.77 6.96
CA ALA A 359 -4.20 -2.98 7.03
C ALA A 359 -3.66 -3.46 5.67
N HIS A 360 -4.52 -3.54 4.65
CA HIS A 360 -4.14 -4.01 3.32
C HIS A 360 -2.97 -3.22 2.70
N ARG A 361 -2.95 -1.89 2.89
CA ARG A 361 -1.88 -1.01 2.42
C ARG A 361 -0.57 -1.26 3.16
N CYS A 362 -0.64 -1.52 4.47
CA CYS A 362 0.52 -1.92 5.26
C CYS A 362 1.09 -3.24 4.74
N VAL A 363 0.24 -4.25 4.51
CA VAL A 363 0.65 -5.55 3.95
C VAL A 363 1.29 -5.39 2.57
N ASN A 364 0.65 -4.65 1.65
CA ASN A 364 1.17 -4.41 0.30
C ASN A 364 2.56 -3.74 0.29
N CYS A 365 2.83 -2.88 1.28
CA CYS A 365 4.11 -2.21 1.41
C CYS A 365 5.18 -3.12 2.06
N HIS A 366 4.80 -3.91 3.06
CA HIS A 366 5.73 -4.71 3.87
C HIS A 366 5.99 -6.12 3.29
N SER A 367 5.12 -6.66 2.43
CA SER A 367 5.33 -7.95 1.77
C SER A 367 6.59 -7.97 0.90
N GLY A 368 6.93 -6.83 0.29
CA GLY A 368 8.16 -6.64 -0.47
C GLY A 368 9.40 -6.30 0.37
N SER A 369 9.38 -6.54 1.69
CA SER A 369 10.57 -6.32 2.54
C SER A 369 11.79 -7.11 2.01
N GLU A 370 12.95 -6.44 1.93
CA GLU A 370 14.19 -7.01 1.40
C GLU A 370 14.62 -8.29 2.15
N GLY A 371 14.43 -8.28 3.47
CA GLY A 371 14.74 -9.41 4.34
C GLY A 371 13.64 -10.45 4.45
N GLN A 372 12.50 -10.29 3.76
CA GLN A 372 11.32 -11.16 3.86
C GLN A 372 10.93 -11.41 5.32
N ASN A 373 10.89 -10.33 6.10
CA ASN A 373 10.69 -10.35 7.55
C ASN A 373 9.63 -9.34 8.01
N PHE A 374 8.89 -8.77 7.05
CA PHE A 374 7.87 -7.74 7.26
C PHE A 374 8.40 -6.42 7.85
N VAL A 375 9.73 -6.21 7.94
CA VAL A 375 10.34 -4.99 8.47
C VAL A 375 10.92 -4.14 7.33
N LEU A 376 10.67 -2.83 7.39
CA LEU A 376 11.16 -1.86 6.40
C LEU A 376 12.13 -0.87 7.06
N GLY A 377 13.17 -0.47 6.31
CA GLY A 377 14.13 0.53 6.78
C GLY A 377 15.13 0.05 7.82
N PHE A 378 15.14 -1.25 8.17
CA PHE A 378 16.14 -1.87 9.02
C PHE A 378 16.84 -3.00 8.24
N THR A 379 17.81 -2.61 7.41
CA THR A 379 18.62 -3.53 6.59
C THR A 379 20.09 -3.13 6.71
N PRO A 380 21.05 -3.99 6.36
CA PRO A 380 22.46 -3.62 6.42
C PRO A 380 22.76 -2.35 5.60
N LEU A 381 22.17 -2.19 4.42
CA LEU A 381 22.30 -0.96 3.63
C LEU A 381 21.74 0.26 4.37
N GLN A 382 20.55 0.12 4.99
CA GLN A 382 19.88 1.22 5.67
C GLN A 382 20.57 1.62 6.99
N LEU A 383 21.20 0.68 7.71
CA LEU A 383 21.97 1.00 8.93
C LEU A 383 23.39 1.51 8.67
N ASN A 384 23.89 1.38 7.44
CA ASN A 384 25.17 1.94 7.03
C ASN A 384 25.04 3.46 6.79
N ARG A 385 24.78 4.23 7.86
CA ARG A 385 24.51 5.67 7.81
C ARG A 385 25.63 6.44 7.10
N ARG A 386 25.24 7.31 6.17
CA ARG A 386 26.13 8.14 5.35
C ARG A 386 25.89 9.62 5.62
N ALA A 387 26.92 10.45 5.41
CA ALA A 387 26.80 11.90 5.53
C ALA A 387 26.00 12.50 4.36
N ALA A 388 25.60 13.77 4.50
CA ALA A 388 24.91 14.52 3.45
C ALA A 388 25.73 14.52 2.15
N GLY A 389 25.06 14.26 1.01
CA GLY A 389 25.71 14.19 -0.30
C GLY A 389 26.53 12.94 -0.60
N GLU A 390 26.72 12.04 0.38
CA GLU A 390 27.35 10.74 0.12
C GLU A 390 26.34 9.72 -0.44
N ALA A 391 26.70 9.03 -1.52
CA ALA A 391 26.01 7.81 -1.98
C ALA A 391 24.48 7.96 -2.13
N GLY A 392 24.01 9.10 -2.64
CA GLY A 392 22.60 9.38 -2.84
C GLY A 392 21.80 9.81 -1.60
N VAL A 393 22.49 10.07 -0.48
CA VAL A 393 21.91 10.88 0.60
C VAL A 393 21.78 12.32 0.14
N ASP A 394 20.62 12.90 0.38
CA ASP A 394 20.30 14.28 0.03
C ASP A 394 21.37 15.27 0.55
N VAL A 395 21.82 16.18 -0.30
CA VAL A 395 22.82 17.19 0.05
C VAL A 395 22.31 18.18 1.11
N SER A 396 20.99 18.33 1.23
CA SER A 396 20.33 19.17 2.23
C SER A 396 20.04 18.43 3.54
N ALA A 397 20.30 17.12 3.61
CA ALA A 397 20.12 16.38 4.85
C ALA A 397 21.07 16.91 5.92
N ASN A 398 20.54 17.16 7.12
CA ASN A 398 21.37 17.44 8.29
C ASN A 398 21.59 16.11 9.02
N ILE A 399 22.81 15.59 8.97
CA ILE A 399 23.18 14.31 9.59
C ILE A 399 24.35 14.57 10.53
N GLN A 400 24.21 14.15 11.78
CA GLN A 400 25.17 14.43 12.83
C GLN A 400 25.83 13.15 13.37
N GLU A 401 26.81 13.33 14.25
CA GLU A 401 27.72 12.27 14.67
C GLU A 401 27.03 11.05 15.31
N ASP A 402 25.95 11.26 16.08
CA ASP A 402 25.27 10.13 16.71
C ASP A 402 24.39 9.36 15.70
N GLU A 403 23.99 9.94 14.58
CA GLU A 403 23.37 9.18 13.49
C GLU A 403 24.41 8.32 12.77
N LEU A 404 25.59 8.90 12.47
CA LEU A 404 26.68 8.22 11.78
C LEU A 404 27.23 7.03 12.59
N GLY A 405 27.32 7.18 13.92
CA GLY A 405 27.81 6.15 14.84
C GLY A 405 26.79 5.09 15.26
N GLN A 406 25.57 5.09 14.73
CA GLN A 406 24.50 4.23 15.25
C GLN A 406 24.78 2.73 15.14
N LEU A 407 25.39 2.29 14.04
CA LEU A 407 25.69 0.87 13.82
C LEU A 407 26.70 0.38 14.85
N GLU A 408 27.75 1.17 15.09
CA GLU A 408 28.77 0.89 16.10
C GLU A 408 28.13 0.74 17.49
N ARG A 409 27.20 1.64 17.85
CA ARG A 409 26.45 1.52 19.11
C ARG A 409 25.64 0.22 19.16
N LEU A 410 24.84 -0.08 18.14
CA LEU A 410 23.99 -1.27 18.11
C LEU A 410 24.80 -2.58 18.16
N VAL A 411 25.99 -2.60 17.55
CA VAL A 411 26.91 -3.75 17.63
C VAL A 411 27.51 -3.88 19.03
N ARG A 412 28.02 -2.78 19.61
CA ARG A 412 28.60 -2.78 20.97
C ARG A 412 27.58 -3.19 22.04
N LEU A 413 26.32 -2.83 21.84
CA LEU A 413 25.20 -3.20 22.72
C LEU A 413 24.73 -4.65 22.54
N GLY A 414 25.26 -5.39 21.57
CA GLY A 414 24.83 -6.75 21.27
C GLY A 414 23.47 -6.86 20.57
N VAL A 415 22.83 -5.73 20.23
CA VAL A 415 21.59 -5.69 19.45
C VAL A 415 21.84 -6.31 18.07
N ILE A 416 23.00 -6.00 17.47
CA ILE A 416 23.47 -6.59 16.22
C ILE A 416 24.72 -7.42 16.46
N THR A 417 24.72 -8.67 16.03
CA THR A 417 25.88 -9.59 16.09
C THR A 417 26.32 -10.02 14.69
N GLY A 418 27.40 -10.78 14.58
CA GLY A 418 27.98 -11.16 13.28
C GLY A 418 28.88 -10.09 12.64
N LEU A 419 29.06 -8.96 13.32
CA LEU A 419 30.06 -7.93 13.04
C LEU A 419 31.06 -7.85 14.21
N PRO A 420 32.33 -7.45 13.99
CA PRO A 420 33.30 -7.39 15.08
C PRO A 420 32.95 -6.26 16.06
N ALA A 421 32.71 -6.57 17.33
CA ALA A 421 32.31 -5.58 18.33
C ALA A 421 33.41 -4.56 18.68
N SER A 422 34.68 -4.92 18.45
CA SER A 422 35.84 -4.03 18.62
C SER A 422 36.20 -3.23 17.36
N ALA A 423 35.49 -3.43 16.24
CA ALA A 423 35.75 -2.70 15.02
C ALA A 423 35.41 -1.21 15.19
N THR A 424 36.26 -0.38 14.63
CA THR A 424 36.00 1.04 14.43
C THR A 424 34.82 1.24 13.49
N ARG A 425 34.19 2.41 13.56
CA ARG A 425 33.12 2.80 12.62
C ARG A 425 33.52 2.61 11.15
N GLN A 426 34.74 2.96 10.78
CA GLN A 426 35.20 2.88 9.40
C GLN A 426 35.34 1.43 8.93
N GLU A 427 35.82 0.54 9.80
CA GLU A 427 35.88 -0.90 9.52
C GLU A 427 34.46 -1.46 9.35
N LEU A 428 33.54 -1.14 10.27
CA LEU A 428 32.13 -1.54 10.15
C LEU A 428 31.49 -1.04 8.84
N LYS A 429 31.69 0.23 8.49
CA LYS A 429 31.19 0.84 7.24
C LYS A 429 31.64 0.07 6.00
N GLY A 430 32.87 -0.47 6.01
CA GLY A 430 33.44 -1.27 4.92
C GLY A 430 32.88 -2.70 4.80
N LEU A 431 32.27 -3.24 5.86
CA LEU A 431 31.73 -4.60 5.87
C LEU A 431 30.31 -4.70 5.30
N LEU A 432 29.55 -3.60 5.40
CA LEU A 432 28.13 -3.54 5.01
C LEU A 432 27.98 -3.15 3.52
N PRO A 433 26.86 -3.56 2.88
CA PRO A 433 26.59 -3.18 1.50
C PRO A 433 26.47 -1.65 1.34
N THR A 434 26.78 -1.18 0.12
CA THR A 434 26.76 0.24 -0.27
C THR A 434 26.13 0.37 -1.66
N LEU A 435 25.49 1.51 -1.95
CA LEU A 435 24.93 1.75 -3.28
C LEU A 435 26.02 1.79 -4.35
N GLU A 436 27.19 2.33 -4.03
CA GLU A 436 28.34 2.33 -4.95
C GLU A 436 28.83 0.90 -5.23
N GLY A 437 28.71 0.00 -4.25
CA GLY A 437 29.00 -1.43 -4.43
C GLY A 437 28.05 -2.09 -5.42
N PHE A 438 26.74 -1.87 -5.25
CA PHE A 438 25.73 -2.38 -6.19
C PHE A 438 25.90 -1.75 -7.59
N ALA A 439 26.17 -0.46 -7.66
CA ALA A 439 26.41 0.26 -8.91
C ALA A 439 27.59 -0.32 -9.70
N ARG A 440 28.70 -0.64 -9.02
CA ARG A 440 29.87 -1.31 -9.65
C ARG A 440 29.55 -2.72 -10.14
N GLN A 441 28.70 -3.46 -9.44
CA GLN A 441 28.30 -4.81 -9.84
C GLN A 441 27.33 -4.82 -11.04
N ALA A 442 26.58 -3.73 -11.23
CA ALA A 442 25.59 -3.62 -12.31
C ALA A 442 26.18 -3.27 -13.68
N VAL A 443 27.43 -2.78 -13.75
CA VAL A 443 28.10 -2.41 -15.01
C VAL A 443 29.23 -3.39 -15.35
N PRO A 444 29.44 -3.73 -16.64
CA PRO A 444 30.58 -4.54 -17.07
C PRO A 444 31.93 -3.94 -16.67
N GLU A 445 32.92 -4.81 -16.43
CA GLU A 445 34.28 -4.40 -16.09
C GLU A 445 34.87 -3.49 -17.18
N GLY A 446 35.46 -2.35 -16.76
CA GLY A 446 36.02 -1.34 -17.66
C GLY A 446 35.04 -0.27 -18.16
N GLN A 447 33.75 -0.35 -17.83
CA GLN A 447 32.80 0.73 -18.09
C GLN A 447 32.80 1.78 -16.96
N ALA A 448 32.42 3.01 -17.31
CA ALA A 448 32.28 4.08 -16.33
C ALA A 448 31.23 3.72 -15.28
N ALA A 449 31.56 3.91 -14.00
CA ALA A 449 30.61 3.73 -12.92
C ALA A 449 29.39 4.67 -13.13
N PRO A 450 28.19 4.26 -12.70
CA PRO A 450 27.00 5.10 -12.78
C PRO A 450 27.22 6.48 -12.16
N GLY A 451 26.71 7.52 -12.83
CA GLY A 451 26.88 8.90 -12.41
C GLY A 451 26.19 9.23 -11.08
N LYS A 452 26.59 10.35 -10.48
CA LYS A 452 26.03 10.88 -9.21
C LYS A 452 24.51 10.91 -9.22
N GLU A 453 23.89 11.33 -10.33
CA GLU A 453 22.43 11.47 -10.44
C GLU A 453 21.70 10.13 -10.31
N ALA A 454 22.29 9.03 -10.80
CA ALA A 454 21.74 7.69 -10.64
C ALA A 454 21.84 7.21 -9.17
N LEU A 455 22.95 7.51 -8.48
CA LEU A 455 23.09 7.20 -7.04
C LEU A 455 22.06 7.98 -6.20
N GLU A 456 21.88 9.27 -6.48
CA GLU A 456 20.87 10.12 -5.81
C GLU A 456 19.45 9.58 -6.01
N LEU A 457 19.08 9.24 -7.25
CA LEU A 457 17.78 8.65 -7.53
C LEU A 457 17.62 7.27 -6.87
N GLN A 458 18.64 6.41 -6.92
CA GLN A 458 18.58 5.08 -6.29
C GLN A 458 18.42 5.20 -4.77
N GLY A 459 19.12 6.13 -4.12
CA GLY A 459 18.95 6.41 -2.70
C GLY A 459 17.51 6.74 -2.36
N TYR A 460 16.85 7.58 -3.17
CA TYR A 460 15.43 7.85 -3.01
C TYR A 460 14.57 6.58 -3.22
N PHE A 461 14.85 5.79 -4.25
CA PHE A 461 14.11 4.56 -4.57
C PHE A 461 14.17 3.52 -3.45
N VAL A 462 15.31 3.32 -2.79
CA VAL A 462 15.44 2.33 -1.69
C VAL A 462 14.37 2.56 -0.61
N GLY A 463 14.15 3.82 -0.22
CA GLY A 463 13.19 4.17 0.83
C GLY A 463 11.74 4.31 0.35
N ASN A 464 11.52 4.62 -0.94
CA ASN A 464 10.24 5.14 -1.43
C ASN A 464 9.61 4.37 -2.62
N CYS A 465 10.37 3.51 -3.31
CA CYS A 465 9.90 2.81 -4.51
C CYS A 465 10.19 1.29 -4.46
N ALA A 466 11.38 0.91 -4.00
CA ALA A 466 11.89 -0.45 -3.96
C ALA A 466 10.98 -1.42 -3.21
N GLN A 467 10.26 -0.98 -2.19
CA GLN A 467 9.37 -1.82 -1.37
C GLN A 467 8.25 -2.46 -2.21
N CYS A 468 7.80 -1.78 -3.26
CA CYS A 468 6.74 -2.27 -4.14
C CYS A 468 7.31 -2.76 -5.47
N HIS A 469 8.35 -2.10 -5.95
CA HIS A 469 9.07 -2.40 -7.18
C HIS A 469 10.29 -3.27 -6.87
N ASN A 470 10.05 -4.51 -6.46
CA ASN A 470 11.06 -5.56 -6.36
C ASN A 470 10.39 -6.92 -6.66
N PRO A 471 11.14 -8.02 -6.87
CA PRO A 471 10.56 -9.31 -7.26
C PRO A 471 9.47 -9.84 -6.32
N ASN A 472 9.52 -9.50 -5.03
CA ASN A 472 8.53 -9.89 -4.02
C ASN A 472 7.58 -8.74 -3.64
N GLY A 473 7.71 -7.58 -4.28
CA GLY A 473 6.91 -6.39 -3.99
C GLY A 473 5.53 -6.46 -4.64
N PHE A 474 4.56 -5.80 -4.01
CA PHE A 474 3.17 -5.81 -4.47
C PHE A 474 2.99 -5.39 -5.94
N ALA A 475 3.77 -4.43 -6.45
CA ALA A 475 3.62 -3.97 -7.83
C ALA A 475 3.98 -5.08 -8.84
N VAL A 476 5.01 -5.87 -8.54
CA VAL A 476 5.45 -6.98 -9.39
C VAL A 476 4.55 -8.20 -9.21
N GLN A 477 4.13 -8.53 -7.97
CA GLN A 477 3.20 -9.63 -7.73
C GLN A 477 1.84 -9.40 -8.40
N SER A 478 1.32 -8.17 -8.32
CA SER A 478 0.05 -7.80 -8.98
C SER A 478 0.20 -7.64 -10.49
N ASN A 479 1.39 -7.28 -10.99
CA ASN A 479 1.69 -7.14 -12.41
C ASN A 479 3.12 -7.62 -12.77
N PRO A 480 3.30 -8.89 -13.11
CA PRO A 480 4.62 -9.44 -13.47
C PRO A 480 5.25 -8.81 -14.71
N ALA A 481 4.46 -8.18 -15.59
CA ALA A 481 4.96 -7.52 -16.79
C ALA A 481 5.94 -6.37 -16.48
N ILE A 482 5.91 -5.85 -15.26
CA ILE A 482 6.84 -4.81 -14.78
C ILE A 482 7.96 -5.36 -13.89
N ALA A 483 8.18 -6.68 -13.85
CA ALA A 483 9.22 -7.30 -13.03
C ALA A 483 10.64 -6.79 -13.34
N SER A 484 10.87 -6.30 -14.57
CA SER A 484 12.15 -5.67 -14.94
C SER A 484 12.37 -4.33 -14.22
N LEU A 485 11.32 -3.65 -13.77
CA LEU A 485 11.42 -2.42 -12.98
C LEU A 485 11.69 -2.75 -11.50
N ASP A 486 12.74 -3.52 -11.23
CA ASP A 486 13.25 -3.74 -9.88
C ASP A 486 14.03 -2.50 -9.45
N PHE A 487 13.48 -1.74 -8.50
CA PHE A 487 14.08 -0.54 -7.93
C PHE A 487 14.77 -0.82 -6.59
N SER A 488 14.98 -2.09 -6.22
CA SER A 488 15.87 -2.45 -5.11
C SER A 488 17.29 -1.92 -5.33
N ALA A 489 18.11 -1.89 -4.28
CA ALA A 489 19.45 -1.31 -4.32
C ALA A 489 20.37 -1.94 -5.39
N GLY A 490 20.19 -3.23 -5.67
CA GLY A 490 20.87 -3.98 -6.73
C GLY A 490 20.03 -4.17 -7.99
N GLY A 491 18.95 -3.40 -8.14
CA GLY A 491 17.99 -3.51 -9.23
C GLY A 491 18.47 -2.88 -10.54
N ILE A 492 17.50 -2.54 -11.41
CA ILE A 492 17.74 -2.20 -12.82
C ILE A 492 18.47 -0.87 -13.03
N LEU A 493 18.35 0.10 -12.12
CA LEU A 493 18.71 1.51 -12.39
C LEU A 493 20.17 1.70 -12.84
N PHE A 494 21.12 1.02 -12.20
CA PHE A 494 22.55 1.24 -12.43
C PHE A 494 23.08 0.69 -13.76
N GLY A 495 22.30 -0.12 -14.47
CA GLY A 495 22.68 -0.70 -15.77
C GLY A 495 21.67 -0.44 -16.88
N TRP A 496 20.69 0.43 -16.65
CA TRP A 496 19.55 0.61 -17.56
C TRP A 496 19.54 1.98 -18.22
N ASN A 497 19.52 1.97 -19.55
CA ASN A 497 19.20 3.15 -20.34
C ASN A 497 17.71 3.14 -20.70
N PRO A 498 16.87 4.01 -20.09
CA PRO A 498 15.43 4.08 -20.38
C PRO A 498 15.11 4.91 -21.64
N CYS A 499 16.09 5.56 -22.28
CA CYS A 499 15.86 6.43 -23.43
C CYS A 499 15.28 5.64 -24.62
N GLY A 500 14.08 6.03 -25.05
CA GLY A 500 13.39 5.38 -26.17
C GLY A 500 12.80 4.00 -25.83
N VAL A 501 13.12 3.42 -24.67
CA VAL A 501 12.54 2.16 -24.20
C VAL A 501 11.06 2.38 -23.94
N LYS A 502 10.22 1.61 -24.63
CA LYS A 502 8.78 1.67 -24.45
C LYS A 502 8.35 0.95 -23.18
N GLU A 503 7.28 1.45 -22.57
CA GLU A 503 6.53 0.71 -21.55
C GLU A 503 6.03 -0.62 -22.12
N SER A 504 5.61 -1.54 -21.25
CA SER A 504 5.10 -2.86 -21.62
C SER A 504 3.96 -2.83 -22.66
N ASN A 505 3.23 -1.72 -22.79
CA ASN A 505 2.17 -1.54 -23.77
C ASN A 505 2.63 -0.94 -25.13
N GLY A 506 3.92 -0.64 -25.30
CA GLY A 506 4.48 -0.08 -26.55
C GLY A 506 4.15 1.38 -26.84
N GLN A 507 3.21 2.00 -26.12
CA GLN A 507 2.66 3.32 -26.48
C GLN A 507 3.59 4.47 -26.06
N ARG A 508 4.11 4.42 -24.83
CA ARG A 508 4.89 5.52 -24.24
C ARG A 508 6.30 5.09 -23.90
N SER A 509 7.24 6.03 -23.89
CA SER A 509 8.63 5.76 -23.54
C SER A 509 8.89 6.08 -22.07
N TYR A 510 9.68 5.24 -21.39
CA TYR A 510 10.10 5.49 -20.02
C TYR A 510 10.84 6.82 -19.89
N ALA A 511 11.78 7.07 -20.80
CA ALA A 511 12.40 8.38 -21.01
C ALA A 511 12.44 8.75 -22.49
N VAL A 512 12.23 10.04 -22.78
CA VAL A 512 12.43 10.66 -24.09
C VAL A 512 13.69 11.50 -24.01
N CYS A 513 14.72 11.09 -24.77
CA CYS A 513 16.06 11.67 -24.74
C CYS A 513 16.47 12.12 -26.16
N ASP A 514 15.64 12.96 -26.76
CA ASP A 514 15.85 13.54 -28.10
C ASP A 514 15.55 15.05 -27.96
N ASP A 515 16.45 15.90 -28.48
CA ASP A 515 16.33 17.37 -28.39
C ASP A 515 15.13 17.92 -29.21
N GLY A 516 14.38 17.08 -29.95
CA GLY A 516 13.10 17.48 -30.54
C GLY A 516 13.20 18.75 -31.39
N ALA A 517 14.19 18.83 -32.28
CA ALA A 517 14.50 19.99 -33.13
C ALA A 517 14.68 21.36 -32.40
N GLN A 518 14.62 21.44 -31.05
CA GLN A 518 14.69 22.69 -30.28
C GLN A 518 15.61 22.58 -29.04
N PRO A 519 16.55 23.52 -28.82
CA PRO A 519 17.50 23.45 -27.70
C PRO A 519 16.90 23.46 -26.28
N ASP A 520 15.67 23.95 -26.11
CA ASP A 520 14.95 24.04 -24.82
C ASP A 520 13.84 22.99 -24.68
N PHE A 521 13.84 21.96 -25.55
CA PHE A 521 12.85 20.89 -25.54
C PHE A 521 12.71 20.23 -24.16
N PHE A 522 13.82 19.93 -23.48
CA PHE A 522 13.78 19.25 -22.18
C PHE A 522 13.03 20.08 -21.12
N LEU A 523 13.39 21.36 -20.95
CA LEU A 523 12.66 22.26 -20.05
C LEU A 523 11.16 22.35 -20.40
N LYS A 524 10.85 22.53 -21.69
CA LYS A 524 9.46 22.62 -22.16
C LYS A 524 8.67 21.34 -21.86
N ASP A 525 9.25 20.17 -22.10
CA ASP A 525 8.61 18.86 -21.85
C ASP A 525 8.33 18.66 -20.36
N LEU A 526 9.27 19.00 -19.49
CA LEU A 526 9.09 18.90 -18.03
C LEU A 526 7.99 19.81 -17.50
N LEU A 527 7.70 20.93 -18.18
CA LEU A 527 6.64 21.88 -17.82
C LEU A 527 5.27 21.50 -18.41
N LEU A 528 5.18 20.48 -19.26
CA LEU A 528 3.89 20.03 -19.79
C LEU A 528 3.04 19.39 -18.68
N LYS A 529 1.72 19.56 -18.76
CA LYS A 529 0.76 18.78 -17.95
C LYS A 529 0.90 17.26 -18.15
N THR A 530 1.38 16.87 -19.32
CA THR A 530 1.63 15.47 -19.69
C THR A 530 3.01 15.37 -20.31
N PRO A 531 4.08 15.34 -19.50
CA PRO A 531 5.44 15.19 -20.00
C PRO A 531 5.57 13.90 -20.81
N SER A 532 6.42 13.92 -21.83
CA SER A 532 6.57 12.80 -22.77
C SER A 532 7.15 11.56 -22.07
N SER A 533 8.12 11.77 -21.18
CA SER A 533 8.76 10.72 -20.37
C SER A 533 7.83 10.24 -19.25
N THR A 534 7.49 8.95 -19.25
CA THR A 534 6.58 8.41 -18.22
C THR A 534 7.22 8.36 -16.85
N LEU A 535 8.53 8.11 -16.74
CA LEU A 535 9.23 8.11 -15.44
C LEU A 535 9.09 9.46 -14.72
N TYR A 536 9.28 10.58 -15.42
CA TYR A 536 9.11 11.92 -14.85
C TYR A 536 7.64 12.22 -14.55
N GLN A 537 6.74 11.93 -15.49
CA GLN A 537 5.31 12.13 -15.29
C GLN A 537 4.78 11.45 -14.03
N ARG A 538 5.31 10.27 -13.66
CA ARG A 538 4.87 9.51 -12.47
C ARG A 538 5.26 10.16 -11.14
N VAL A 539 6.28 11.02 -11.13
CA VAL A 539 6.77 11.68 -9.90
C VAL A 539 6.48 13.18 -9.85
N ALA A 540 6.25 13.81 -11.00
CA ALA A 540 6.09 15.26 -11.12
C ALA A 540 4.62 15.71 -11.21
N ARG A 541 3.68 14.80 -11.47
CA ARG A 541 2.26 15.17 -11.52
C ARG A 541 1.70 15.44 -10.13
N ASP A 542 0.93 16.52 -10.06
CA ASP A 542 0.02 16.90 -8.99
C ASP A 542 -0.73 15.68 -8.42
N THR A 543 -0.31 15.27 -7.23
CA THR A 543 -0.86 14.12 -6.48
C THR A 543 -2.34 14.26 -6.15
N ASP A 544 -2.87 15.47 -6.24
CA ASP A 544 -4.27 15.85 -6.00
C ASP A 544 -5.23 15.32 -7.07
N ALA A 545 -4.70 14.86 -8.21
CA ALA A 545 -5.48 14.16 -9.20
C ALA A 545 -4.63 13.18 -10.06
N ARG A 546 -4.82 11.88 -9.78
CA ARG A 546 -4.91 10.82 -10.82
C ARG A 546 -3.57 10.20 -11.27
N ILE A 547 -3.13 9.20 -10.49
CA ILE A 547 -2.97 7.77 -10.83
C ILE A 547 -2.05 7.21 -9.73
N ILE A 548 -2.69 6.70 -8.67
CA ILE A 548 -2.06 6.24 -7.43
C ILE A 548 -1.46 4.85 -7.69
N HIS A 549 -0.13 4.72 -7.78
CA HIS A 549 0.54 3.41 -7.85
C HIS A 549 1.62 3.20 -6.80
N MET A 550 2.06 4.24 -6.08
CA MET A 550 2.79 3.98 -4.84
C MET A 550 1.76 3.74 -3.74
N PRO A 551 1.72 2.56 -3.09
CA PRO A 551 1.02 2.40 -1.81
C PRO A 551 1.73 3.18 -0.68
N ALA A 552 2.62 4.11 -1.02
CA ALA A 552 2.92 5.24 -0.18
C ALA A 552 1.66 6.10 -0.07
N ASN A 553 0.88 5.75 0.94
CA ASN A 553 -0.20 6.50 1.59
C ASN A 553 0.29 7.82 2.16
N VAL A 554 0.97 8.58 1.32
CA VAL A 554 1.64 9.79 1.66
C VAL A 554 0.93 10.86 0.85
N PRO A 555 -0.09 11.48 1.44
CA PRO A 555 -0.97 12.38 0.70
C PRO A 555 -0.33 13.73 0.30
N GLY A 556 0.99 13.87 0.50
CA GLY A 556 1.77 15.05 0.11
C GLY A 556 2.67 14.79 -1.10
N VAL A 557 3.12 15.87 -1.73
CA VAL A 557 4.10 15.85 -2.82
C VAL A 557 5.51 15.89 -2.23
N ASP A 558 6.44 15.08 -2.75
CA ASP A 558 7.87 15.25 -2.49
C ASP A 558 8.54 15.80 -3.76
N CYS A 559 8.76 17.12 -3.81
CA CYS A 559 9.41 17.75 -4.97
C CYS A 559 10.82 17.20 -5.26
N ARG A 560 11.46 16.55 -4.28
CA ARG A 560 12.74 15.89 -4.50
C ARG A 560 12.62 14.69 -5.43
N ALA A 561 11.49 13.97 -5.42
CA ALA A 561 11.27 12.86 -6.34
C ALA A 561 11.28 13.35 -7.80
N ALA A 562 10.54 14.43 -8.07
CA ALA A 562 10.51 15.09 -9.38
C ALA A 562 11.90 15.60 -9.80
N LEU A 563 12.59 16.28 -8.88
CA LEU A 563 13.93 16.82 -9.13
C LEU A 563 14.95 15.72 -9.45
N LEU A 564 15.01 14.66 -8.62
CA LEU A 564 15.94 13.56 -8.80
C LEU A 564 15.68 12.80 -10.11
N MET A 565 14.41 12.58 -10.45
CA MET A 565 14.04 11.93 -11.72
C MET A 565 14.40 12.80 -12.94
N ALA A 566 14.10 14.10 -12.89
CA ALA A 566 14.46 15.03 -13.96
C ALA A 566 15.99 15.09 -14.14
N ARG A 567 16.74 15.21 -13.03
CA ARG A 567 18.21 15.18 -13.06
C ARG A 567 18.74 13.88 -13.64
N TYR A 568 18.17 12.73 -13.27
CA TYR A 568 18.54 11.44 -13.84
C TYR A 568 18.32 11.43 -15.36
N ILE A 569 17.12 11.78 -15.85
CA ILE A 569 16.84 11.82 -17.30
C ILE A 569 17.75 12.81 -18.03
N GLY A 570 18.00 13.98 -17.45
CA GLY A 570 18.92 14.99 -17.99
C GLY A 570 20.38 14.55 -17.98
N SER A 571 20.74 13.55 -17.16
CA SER A 571 22.09 13.00 -17.07
C SER A 571 22.36 11.86 -18.06
N LEU A 572 21.32 11.30 -18.69
CA LEU A 572 21.43 10.24 -19.68
C LEU A 572 22.12 10.75 -20.96
N GLU A 573 22.56 9.81 -21.78
CA GLU A 573 23.03 10.10 -23.14
C GLU A 573 21.83 10.33 -24.07
N TRP A 574 21.81 11.48 -24.75
CA TRP A 574 20.73 11.83 -25.65
C TRP A 574 21.11 11.60 -27.12
N LYS A 575 20.10 11.41 -27.95
CA LYS A 575 20.29 11.20 -29.39
C LYS A 575 21.01 12.40 -30.01
N GLY A 576 22.06 12.14 -30.78
CA GLY A 576 22.90 13.16 -31.40
C GLY A 576 24.15 13.54 -30.60
N GLU A 577 24.33 13.02 -29.37
CA GLU A 577 25.49 13.34 -28.52
C GLU A 577 26.71 12.43 -28.75
N ALA A 578 26.54 11.31 -29.47
CA ALA A 578 27.61 10.35 -29.72
C ALA A 578 28.81 10.95 -30.48
N GLY A 579 28.57 11.93 -31.35
CA GLY A 579 29.61 12.62 -32.13
C GLY A 579 30.27 13.82 -31.43
N LEU A 580 29.82 14.20 -30.24
CA LEU A 580 30.33 15.36 -29.51
C LEU A 580 31.64 15.04 -28.79
N THR A 581 32.41 16.08 -28.46
CA THR A 581 33.54 15.98 -27.54
C THR A 581 33.05 15.73 -26.10
N ALA A 582 33.96 15.29 -25.21
CA ALA A 582 33.63 15.08 -23.80
C ALA A 582 33.22 16.39 -23.09
N GLU A 583 33.81 17.52 -23.47
CA GLU A 583 33.50 18.85 -22.94
C GLU A 583 32.10 19.29 -23.37
N GLU A 584 31.75 19.13 -24.65
CA GLU A 584 30.42 19.46 -25.17
C GLU A 584 29.32 18.59 -24.54
N ARG A 585 29.55 17.28 -24.38
CA ARG A 585 28.64 16.39 -23.65
C ARG A 585 28.45 16.85 -22.21
N THR A 586 29.54 17.21 -21.54
CA THR A 586 29.49 17.71 -20.15
C THR A 586 28.69 19.00 -20.07
N ALA A 587 28.91 19.95 -20.98
CA ALA A 587 28.17 21.21 -21.03
C ALA A 587 26.67 21.00 -21.26
N LYS A 588 26.28 20.14 -22.22
CA LYS A 588 24.88 19.78 -22.45
C LYS A 588 24.23 19.12 -21.23
N LYS A 589 24.93 18.17 -20.59
CA LYS A 589 24.46 17.56 -19.33
C LYS A 589 24.23 18.63 -18.25
N GLN A 590 25.19 19.52 -18.01
CA GLN A 590 25.05 20.56 -16.98
C GLN A 590 23.89 21.52 -17.28
N GLU A 591 23.69 21.89 -18.54
CA GLU A 591 22.54 22.70 -18.95
C GLU A 591 21.21 21.98 -18.68
N ARG A 592 21.10 20.68 -19.02
CA ARG A 592 19.89 19.89 -18.67
C ARG A 592 19.67 19.79 -17.17
N LEU A 593 20.72 19.63 -16.36
CA LEU A 593 20.59 19.60 -14.90
C LEU A 593 20.09 20.95 -14.34
N ARG A 594 20.53 22.08 -14.94
CA ARG A 594 20.03 23.42 -14.61
C ARG A 594 18.55 23.57 -15.00
N GLN A 595 18.18 23.10 -16.19
CA GLN A 595 16.80 23.08 -16.67
C GLN A 595 15.89 22.21 -15.79
N ALA A 596 16.38 21.06 -15.31
CA ALA A 596 15.64 20.20 -14.38
C ALA A 596 15.30 20.93 -13.07
N ALA A 597 16.27 21.62 -12.47
CA ALA A 597 16.04 22.43 -11.28
C ALA A 597 15.04 23.56 -11.57
N GLN A 598 15.23 24.29 -12.66
CA GLN A 598 14.34 25.37 -13.08
C GLN A 598 12.89 24.89 -13.29
N ALA A 599 12.70 23.73 -13.92
CA ALA A 599 11.38 23.16 -14.17
C ALA A 599 10.66 22.84 -12.85
N VAL A 600 11.34 22.11 -11.95
CA VAL A 600 10.74 21.66 -10.69
C VAL A 600 10.50 22.81 -9.73
N ASP A 601 11.41 23.79 -9.64
CA ASP A 601 11.22 25.00 -8.82
C ASP A 601 10.03 25.83 -9.32
N ALA A 602 9.75 25.81 -10.62
CA ALA A 602 8.63 26.54 -11.23
C ALA A 602 7.29 25.82 -11.11
N SER A 603 7.27 24.48 -11.06
CA SER A 603 6.04 23.69 -11.16
C SER A 603 5.65 22.93 -9.90
N CYS A 604 6.60 22.53 -9.06
CA CYS A 604 6.33 21.68 -7.90
C CYS A 604 6.01 22.52 -6.67
N THR A 605 4.78 22.38 -6.19
CA THR A 605 4.36 23.03 -4.95
C THR A 605 3.83 22.00 -3.97
N ASN A 606 4.17 22.16 -2.69
CA ASN A 606 3.57 21.33 -1.66
C ASN A 606 2.06 21.64 -1.60
N PRO A 607 1.19 20.63 -1.66
CA PRO A 607 -0.24 20.87 -1.62
C PRO A 607 -0.61 21.49 -0.26
N SER A 608 -1.51 22.46 -0.29
CA SER A 608 -1.98 23.14 0.92
C SER A 608 -2.63 22.16 1.91
N ASP A 609 -3.21 21.08 1.38
CA ASP A 609 -3.81 20.01 2.15
C ASP A 609 -3.81 18.67 1.40
N VAL A 610 -4.08 17.63 2.16
CA VAL A 610 -4.11 16.23 1.78
C VAL A 610 -5.50 15.88 1.26
N ARG A 611 -5.56 15.35 0.03
CA ARG A 611 -6.74 14.64 -0.47
C ARG A 611 -6.53 13.15 -0.27
N TRP A 612 -7.45 12.50 0.43
CA TRP A 612 -7.36 11.08 0.73
C TRP A 612 -8.50 10.31 0.07
N ILE A 613 -8.15 9.21 -0.61
CA ILE A 613 -9.10 8.33 -1.29
C ILE A 613 -8.99 6.96 -0.62
N THR A 614 -10.09 6.52 -0.01
CA THR A 614 -10.17 5.19 0.63
C THR A 614 -10.05 4.08 -0.41
N GLU A 615 -9.19 3.09 -0.18
CA GLU A 615 -9.01 1.89 -1.03
C GLU A 615 -9.62 0.64 -0.39
N ASP A 616 -10.74 0.81 0.31
CA ASP A 616 -11.51 -0.34 0.77
C ASP A 616 -12.31 -0.99 -0.39
N PHE A 617 -11.71 -2.02 -0.97
CA PHE A 617 -12.30 -2.87 -2.00
C PHE A 617 -13.04 -4.11 -1.46
N THR A 618 -13.03 -4.33 -0.14
CA THR A 618 -13.74 -5.45 0.49
C THR A 618 -15.25 -5.36 0.24
N ASP A 619 -15.89 -6.51 0.11
CA ASP A 619 -17.35 -6.60 0.00
C ASP A 619 -18.00 -6.60 1.39
N LYS A 620 -19.28 -6.29 1.43
CA LYS A 620 -20.05 -6.26 2.68
C LYS A 620 -20.18 -7.67 3.26
N VAL A 621 -20.25 -7.75 4.59
CA VAL A 621 -20.60 -8.97 5.30
C VAL A 621 -21.85 -8.70 6.17
N PRO A 622 -22.98 -9.41 5.92
CA PRO A 622 -23.18 -10.41 4.88
C PRO A 622 -23.12 -9.82 3.45
N TYR A 623 -22.77 -10.67 2.48
CA TYR A 623 -22.62 -10.24 1.08
C TYR A 623 -23.92 -9.68 0.51
N GLU A 624 -23.81 -8.49 -0.10
CA GLU A 624 -24.88 -7.83 -0.82
C GLU A 624 -24.40 -7.40 -2.22
N PRO A 625 -25.17 -7.70 -3.28
CA PRO A 625 -24.90 -7.18 -4.62
C PRO A 625 -24.84 -5.65 -4.60
N ARG A 626 -23.77 -5.06 -5.18
CA ARG A 626 -23.51 -3.61 -5.07
C ARG A 626 -24.60 -2.74 -5.71
N ASN A 627 -25.17 -3.21 -6.81
CA ASN A 627 -26.32 -2.57 -7.45
C ASN A 627 -27.55 -3.48 -7.32
N PRO A 628 -28.57 -3.13 -6.51
CA PRO A 628 -29.71 -3.99 -6.24
C PRO A 628 -30.66 -4.13 -7.44
N ARG A 629 -30.54 -3.28 -8.47
CA ARG A 629 -31.40 -3.31 -9.68
C ARG A 629 -31.16 -4.53 -10.57
N TRP A 630 -30.23 -5.41 -10.23
CA TRP A 630 -29.94 -6.60 -11.03
C TRP A 630 -31.18 -7.48 -11.25
N ARG A 631 -32.04 -7.64 -10.22
CA ARG A 631 -33.28 -8.42 -10.29
C ARG A 631 -34.25 -7.84 -11.32
N ASP A 632 -34.34 -6.52 -11.36
CA ASP A 632 -35.27 -5.82 -12.24
C ASP A 632 -34.73 -5.64 -13.66
N ALA A 633 -33.41 -5.76 -13.85
CA ALA A 633 -32.73 -5.48 -15.10
C ALA A 633 -32.46 -6.74 -15.94
N ILE A 634 -31.99 -7.82 -15.33
CA ILE A 634 -31.69 -9.07 -16.05
C ILE A 634 -33.00 -9.66 -16.59
N GLY A 635 -33.00 -10.01 -17.89
CA GLY A 635 -34.20 -10.49 -18.58
C GLY A 635 -35.08 -9.38 -19.19
N LYS A 636 -34.70 -8.11 -19.05
CA LYS A 636 -35.38 -6.96 -19.68
C LYS A 636 -34.41 -6.15 -20.54
N PRO A 637 -34.89 -5.36 -21.54
CA PRO A 637 -34.03 -4.50 -22.35
C PRO A 637 -33.09 -3.61 -21.52
N PRO A 638 -31.77 -3.55 -21.84
CA PRO A 638 -31.04 -4.23 -22.92
C PRO A 638 -30.41 -5.60 -22.55
N TYR A 639 -30.75 -6.16 -21.39
CA TYR A 639 -30.19 -7.39 -20.80
C TYR A 639 -31.09 -8.63 -20.92
N GLU A 640 -32.08 -8.62 -21.82
CA GLU A 640 -32.98 -9.75 -22.11
C GLU A 640 -32.24 -10.99 -22.61
N HIS A 641 -31.12 -10.77 -23.29
CA HIS A 641 -30.28 -11.83 -23.84
C HIS A 641 -29.64 -12.72 -22.77
N LEU A 642 -29.38 -12.19 -21.56
CA LEU A 642 -28.76 -12.94 -20.45
C LEU A 642 -29.60 -14.11 -19.94
N THR A 643 -30.91 -14.07 -20.16
CA THR A 643 -31.84 -15.16 -19.82
C THR A 643 -32.28 -15.97 -21.03
N ARG A 644 -32.13 -15.43 -22.24
CA ARG A 644 -32.49 -16.10 -23.50
C ARG A 644 -31.46 -17.15 -23.91
N TYR A 645 -30.18 -16.86 -23.72
CA TYR A 645 -29.11 -17.79 -24.07
C TYR A 645 -28.96 -18.87 -22.98
N PRO A 646 -28.94 -20.16 -23.35
CA PRO A 646 -28.74 -21.24 -22.38
C PRO A 646 -27.28 -21.28 -21.90
N ILE A 647 -27.09 -21.71 -20.66
CA ILE A 647 -25.77 -22.12 -20.14
C ILE A 647 -25.82 -23.63 -19.99
N THR A 648 -25.00 -24.34 -20.75
CA THR A 648 -25.08 -25.81 -20.89
C THR A 648 -23.84 -26.50 -20.31
N PRO A 649 -23.86 -27.82 -20.10
CA PRO A 649 -22.67 -28.58 -19.71
C PRO A 649 -21.49 -28.42 -20.67
N GLU A 650 -21.74 -28.18 -21.96
CA GLU A 650 -20.70 -27.93 -22.96
C GLU A 650 -19.94 -26.63 -22.69
N HIS A 651 -20.62 -25.61 -22.16
CA HIS A 651 -19.96 -24.37 -21.73
C HIS A 651 -18.98 -24.64 -20.58
N GLU A 652 -19.41 -25.42 -19.59
CA GLU A 652 -18.57 -25.76 -18.44
C GLU A 652 -17.38 -26.62 -18.85
N GLN A 653 -17.59 -27.61 -19.72
CA GLN A 653 -16.52 -28.46 -20.25
C GLN A 653 -15.52 -27.63 -21.07
N LEU A 654 -16.02 -26.75 -21.94
CA LEU A 654 -15.16 -25.90 -22.76
C LEU A 654 -14.34 -24.95 -21.88
N ALA A 655 -14.95 -24.33 -20.86
CA ALA A 655 -14.28 -23.38 -19.97
C ALA A 655 -13.02 -23.96 -19.29
N ARG A 656 -13.02 -25.28 -19.03
CA ARG A 656 -11.93 -26.02 -18.37
C ARG A 656 -10.99 -26.71 -19.35
N LYS A 657 -11.38 -26.83 -20.62
CA LYS A 657 -10.59 -27.52 -21.64
C LYS A 657 -9.27 -26.77 -21.85
N SER A 658 -8.17 -27.50 -21.77
CA SER A 658 -6.83 -26.95 -21.99
C SER A 658 -6.55 -26.81 -23.48
N PHE A 659 -6.00 -25.67 -23.89
CA PHE A 659 -5.58 -25.38 -25.25
C PHE A 659 -4.14 -24.86 -25.27
N PRO A 660 -3.35 -25.21 -26.30
CA PRO A 660 -2.11 -24.51 -26.55
C PRO A 660 -2.45 -23.12 -27.08
N THR A 661 -2.08 -22.08 -26.34
CA THR A 661 -2.38 -20.68 -26.72
C THR A 661 -1.13 -19.87 -27.03
N ASN A 662 0.04 -20.27 -26.54
CA ASN A 662 1.30 -19.61 -26.85
C ASN A 662 2.52 -20.49 -26.52
N TRP A 663 3.70 -19.86 -26.42
CA TRP A 663 4.91 -20.41 -25.84
C TRP A 663 5.25 -19.71 -24.52
N TRP A 664 5.75 -20.45 -23.54
CA TRP A 664 6.36 -19.85 -22.35
C TRP A 664 7.53 -18.94 -22.76
N VAL A 665 7.68 -17.80 -22.10
CA VAL A 665 8.85 -16.93 -22.30
C VAL A 665 10.03 -17.55 -21.56
N GLY A 666 11.06 -17.98 -22.28
CA GLY A 666 12.24 -18.58 -21.70
C GLY A 666 13.04 -17.52 -20.96
N LYS A 667 13.17 -17.68 -19.65
CA LYS A 667 14.02 -16.85 -18.78
C LYS A 667 15.09 -17.73 -18.12
N PRO A 668 16.22 -17.15 -17.66
CA PRO A 668 17.19 -17.89 -16.84
C PRO A 668 16.50 -18.58 -15.66
N GLY A 669 16.76 -19.88 -15.47
CA GLY A 669 16.15 -20.69 -14.41
C GLY A 669 14.79 -21.33 -14.74
N CYS A 670 14.22 -21.07 -15.91
CA CYS A 670 13.07 -21.85 -16.40
C CYS A 670 13.55 -23.22 -16.93
N SER A 671 12.86 -24.28 -16.54
CA SER A 671 13.09 -25.63 -17.05
C SER A 671 11.78 -26.15 -17.62
N PHE A 672 11.82 -26.65 -18.85
CA PHE A 672 10.66 -27.17 -19.55
C PHE A 672 10.86 -28.67 -19.78
N PRO A 673 9.90 -29.53 -19.38
CA PRO A 673 10.03 -30.97 -19.55
C PRO A 673 10.06 -31.31 -21.05
N THR A 674 10.76 -32.35 -21.45
CA THR A 674 10.59 -32.86 -22.82
C THR A 674 9.17 -33.41 -22.97
N GLN A 675 8.46 -32.96 -24.00
CA GLN A 675 7.10 -33.42 -24.32
C GLN A 675 7.03 -33.84 -25.79
N SER A 676 6.09 -34.74 -26.10
CA SER A 676 5.71 -35.05 -27.47
C SER A 676 5.00 -33.86 -28.13
N ALA A 677 4.92 -33.89 -29.46
CA ALA A 677 4.16 -32.89 -30.20
C ALA A 677 2.66 -32.90 -29.78
N PRO A 678 2.00 -31.74 -29.75
CA PRO A 678 0.56 -31.66 -29.50
C PRO A 678 -0.22 -32.21 -30.70
N GLU A 679 -1.48 -32.59 -30.48
CA GLU A 679 -2.41 -32.98 -31.54
C GLU A 679 -3.68 -32.11 -31.47
N PRO A 680 -4.02 -31.35 -32.52
CA PRO A 680 -3.25 -31.13 -33.77
C PRO A 680 -2.06 -30.17 -33.59
N ILE A 681 -1.10 -30.22 -34.51
CA ILE A 681 -0.05 -29.19 -34.64
C ILE A 681 -0.60 -28.04 -35.49
N GLU A 682 -0.67 -26.85 -34.91
CA GLU A 682 -1.19 -25.66 -35.59
C GLU A 682 -0.07 -24.85 -36.28
N PRO A 683 -0.35 -24.13 -37.39
CA PRO A 683 0.67 -23.42 -38.15
C PRO A 683 1.53 -22.44 -37.33
N TRP A 684 0.96 -21.79 -36.31
CA TRP A 684 1.70 -20.84 -35.46
C TRP A 684 2.77 -21.51 -34.59
N MET A 685 2.67 -22.83 -34.38
CA MET A 685 3.64 -23.61 -33.62
C MET A 685 4.91 -23.90 -34.42
N LEU A 686 4.86 -23.70 -35.74
CA LEU A 686 5.93 -24.04 -36.67
C LEU A 686 6.67 -22.80 -37.18
N ASP A 687 7.97 -22.95 -37.43
CA ASP A 687 8.78 -22.00 -38.18
C ASP A 687 8.46 -22.08 -39.68
N THR A 688 9.10 -21.23 -40.48
CA THR A 688 8.90 -21.21 -41.94
C THR A 688 9.35 -22.48 -42.65
N LEU A 689 10.09 -23.36 -41.96
CA LEU A 689 10.60 -24.64 -42.46
C LEU A 689 9.77 -25.83 -41.94
N GLY A 690 8.64 -25.58 -41.27
CA GLY A 690 7.76 -26.62 -40.74
C GLY A 690 8.29 -27.31 -39.48
N ARG A 691 9.30 -26.75 -38.81
CA ARG A 691 9.87 -27.27 -37.55
C ARG A 691 9.25 -26.56 -36.35
N PRO A 692 9.15 -27.19 -35.18
CA PRO A 692 8.66 -26.50 -33.99
C PRO A 692 9.51 -25.27 -33.67
N ARG A 693 8.85 -24.12 -33.42
CA ARG A 693 9.54 -22.86 -33.07
C ARG A 693 10.36 -22.97 -31.79
N TYR A 694 9.88 -23.77 -30.84
CA TYR A 694 10.56 -24.13 -29.60
C TYR A 694 10.26 -25.58 -29.22
N SER A 695 10.99 -26.14 -28.25
CA SER A 695 10.70 -27.48 -27.72
C SER A 695 9.25 -27.58 -27.22
N TRP A 696 8.54 -28.67 -27.51
CA TRP A 696 7.12 -28.83 -27.15
C TRP A 696 6.80 -28.66 -25.66
N GLY A 697 7.74 -28.98 -24.77
CA GLY A 697 7.63 -28.69 -23.33
C GLY A 697 7.43 -27.22 -22.97
N ARG A 698 7.76 -26.33 -23.91
CA ARG A 698 7.64 -24.88 -23.78
C ARG A 698 6.30 -24.37 -24.30
N LEU A 699 5.40 -25.25 -24.78
CA LEU A 699 4.04 -24.84 -25.11
C LEU A 699 3.35 -24.33 -23.84
N TYR A 700 2.86 -23.10 -23.92
CA TYR A 700 2.01 -22.52 -22.90
C TYR A 700 0.57 -22.98 -23.15
N GLN A 701 0.00 -23.59 -22.13
CA GLN A 701 -1.36 -24.10 -22.13
C GLN A 701 -2.22 -23.17 -21.26
N SER A 702 -3.41 -22.86 -21.73
CA SER A 702 -4.40 -22.08 -20.98
C SER A 702 -5.79 -22.68 -21.19
N THR A 703 -6.76 -22.26 -20.37
CA THR A 703 -8.18 -22.60 -20.57
C THR A 703 -8.94 -21.37 -21.09
N PRO A 704 -10.09 -21.54 -21.76
CA PRO A 704 -10.94 -20.42 -22.13
C PRO A 704 -11.31 -19.53 -20.95
N GLY A 705 -11.60 -20.14 -19.80
CA GLY A 705 -11.99 -19.40 -18.60
C GLY A 705 -10.84 -18.58 -18.02
N ALA A 706 -9.64 -19.15 -17.91
CA ALA A 706 -8.46 -18.43 -17.45
C ALA A 706 -8.10 -17.28 -18.41
N THR A 707 -8.10 -17.56 -19.72
CA THR A 707 -7.80 -16.56 -20.76
C THR A 707 -8.80 -15.40 -20.73
N ALA A 708 -10.10 -15.70 -20.64
CA ALA A 708 -11.14 -14.68 -20.55
C ALA A 708 -11.00 -13.83 -19.27
N PHE A 709 -10.83 -14.46 -18.10
CA PHE A 709 -10.70 -13.73 -16.85
C PHE A 709 -9.44 -12.86 -16.81
N GLN A 710 -8.28 -13.44 -17.14
CA GLN A 710 -7.00 -12.73 -17.08
C GLN A 710 -6.93 -11.59 -18.09
N GLY A 711 -7.43 -11.79 -19.31
CA GLY A 711 -7.34 -10.79 -20.37
C GLY A 711 -8.39 -9.68 -20.28
N ILE A 712 -9.49 -9.91 -19.57
CA ILE A 712 -10.63 -8.99 -19.53
C ILE A 712 -10.89 -8.46 -18.11
N CYS A 713 -11.10 -9.36 -17.15
CA CYS A 713 -11.57 -8.99 -15.81
C CYS A 713 -10.43 -8.57 -14.87
N ALA A 714 -9.27 -9.22 -14.95
CA ALA A 714 -8.16 -9.02 -14.01
C ALA A 714 -7.58 -7.59 -14.02
N ASN A 715 -7.76 -6.84 -15.12
CA ASN A 715 -7.36 -5.44 -15.21
C ASN A 715 -7.93 -4.60 -14.07
N CYS A 716 -9.21 -4.82 -13.76
CA CYS A 716 -9.91 -4.16 -12.66
C CYS A 716 -9.88 -5.01 -11.39
N HIS A 717 -10.11 -6.32 -11.51
CA HIS A 717 -10.30 -7.20 -10.36
C HIS A 717 -9.01 -7.79 -9.77
N SER A 718 -7.85 -7.44 -10.33
CA SER A 718 -6.57 -8.13 -10.08
C SER A 718 -6.55 -9.57 -10.56
N ARG A 719 -5.36 -10.17 -10.67
CA ARG A 719 -5.20 -11.59 -11.05
C ARG A 719 -5.70 -12.55 -9.97
N ALA A 720 -5.75 -12.12 -8.71
CA ALA A 720 -6.32 -12.87 -7.60
C ALA A 720 -7.84 -12.65 -7.45
N GLY A 721 -8.43 -11.79 -8.27
CA GLY A 721 -9.87 -11.49 -8.21
C GLY A 721 -10.31 -10.73 -6.96
N ASP A 722 -9.39 -10.09 -6.24
CA ASP A 722 -9.64 -9.41 -4.96
C ASP A 722 -9.99 -7.91 -5.09
N GLY A 723 -9.99 -7.37 -6.31
CA GLY A 723 -10.26 -5.95 -6.58
C GLY A 723 -9.07 -5.02 -6.34
N GLN A 724 -7.89 -5.52 -6.00
CA GLN A 724 -6.72 -4.73 -5.62
C GLN A 724 -5.80 -4.38 -6.80
N SER A 725 -6.35 -4.03 -7.97
CA SER A 725 -5.54 -3.65 -9.13
C SER A 725 -5.17 -2.16 -9.14
N GLY A 726 -4.12 -1.80 -9.89
CA GLY A 726 -3.82 -0.39 -10.16
C GLY A 726 -4.96 0.35 -10.88
N ALA A 727 -5.72 -0.34 -11.73
CA ALA A 727 -6.87 0.25 -12.41
C ALA A 727 -8.04 0.48 -11.46
N ALA A 728 -8.30 -0.43 -10.51
CA ALA A 728 -9.33 -0.26 -9.48
C ALA A 728 -9.06 0.98 -8.62
N LYS A 729 -7.81 1.18 -8.21
CA LYS A 729 -7.38 2.37 -7.45
C LYS A 729 -7.56 3.65 -8.25
N THR A 730 -7.20 3.61 -9.52
CA THR A 730 -7.38 4.73 -10.46
C THR A 730 -8.87 5.04 -10.66
N LEU A 731 -9.71 4.01 -10.76
CA LEU A 731 -11.15 4.13 -10.89
C LEU A 731 -11.74 4.84 -9.67
N VAL A 732 -11.48 4.32 -8.46
CA VAL A 732 -11.96 4.95 -7.21
C VAL A 732 -11.49 6.40 -7.11
N ALA A 733 -10.25 6.68 -7.49
CA ALA A 733 -9.70 8.04 -7.46
C ALA A 733 -10.35 9.01 -8.47
N LEU A 734 -10.78 8.51 -9.64
CA LEU A 734 -11.35 9.31 -10.71
C LEU A 734 -12.85 9.53 -10.56
N ASN A 735 -13.58 8.49 -10.19
CA ASN A 735 -15.05 8.48 -10.22
C ASN A 735 -15.69 7.93 -8.94
N GLY A 736 -14.91 7.55 -7.92
CA GLY A 736 -15.42 7.00 -6.67
C GLY A 736 -15.96 5.58 -6.78
N ALA A 737 -15.94 4.97 -7.98
CA ALA A 737 -16.47 3.64 -8.20
C ALA A 737 -15.50 2.58 -7.69
N ARG A 738 -16.01 1.69 -6.85
CA ARG A 738 -15.24 0.62 -6.23
C ARG A 738 -15.43 -0.68 -7.00
N VAL A 739 -14.32 -1.31 -7.33
CA VAL A 739 -14.30 -2.65 -7.94
C VAL A 739 -14.68 -3.70 -6.88
N ALA A 740 -15.36 -4.76 -7.32
CA ALA A 740 -15.77 -5.87 -6.45
C ALA A 740 -14.64 -6.84 -6.18
N ASN A 741 -14.62 -7.42 -4.97
CA ASN A 741 -13.80 -8.57 -4.66
C ASN A 741 -14.58 -9.81 -5.11
N LEU A 742 -14.17 -10.42 -6.22
CA LEU A 742 -14.88 -11.57 -6.78
C LEU A 742 -14.69 -12.83 -5.93
N THR A 743 -13.48 -13.10 -5.44
CA THR A 743 -13.15 -14.33 -4.72
C THR A 743 -13.74 -14.37 -3.31
N ALA A 744 -13.53 -13.34 -2.50
CA ALA A 744 -14.12 -13.25 -1.15
C ALA A 744 -15.56 -12.72 -1.16
N GLY A 745 -15.93 -11.93 -2.18
CA GLY A 745 -17.28 -11.41 -2.37
C GLY A 745 -18.17 -12.38 -3.14
N LEU A 746 -18.43 -12.12 -4.43
CA LEU A 746 -19.44 -12.84 -5.22
C LEU A 746 -19.34 -14.38 -5.12
N PHE A 747 -18.13 -14.93 -5.20
CA PHE A 747 -17.87 -16.37 -5.16
C PHE A 747 -17.52 -16.88 -3.76
N GLY A 748 -17.42 -15.99 -2.78
CA GLY A 748 -17.10 -16.33 -1.40
C GLY A 748 -18.28 -16.94 -0.65
N SER A 749 -18.13 -17.03 0.68
CA SER A 749 -19.18 -17.50 1.57
C SER A 749 -19.25 -16.67 2.84
N THR A 750 -20.47 -16.51 3.37
CA THR A 750 -20.73 -15.88 4.67
C THR A 750 -21.35 -16.92 5.59
N ASN A 751 -20.73 -17.19 6.74
CA ASN A 751 -21.21 -18.18 7.72
C ASN A 751 -21.51 -19.56 7.09
N GLY A 752 -20.65 -20.02 6.18
CA GLY A 752 -20.81 -21.29 5.45
C GLY A 752 -21.82 -21.27 4.31
N THR A 753 -22.53 -20.17 4.07
CA THR A 753 -23.47 -20.03 2.94
C THR A 753 -22.77 -19.35 1.76
N ARG A 754 -22.80 -19.96 0.57
CA ARG A 754 -22.22 -19.37 -0.66
C ARG A 754 -22.94 -18.08 -1.03
N ASN A 755 -22.19 -17.05 -1.38
CA ASN A 755 -22.72 -15.75 -1.78
C ASN A 755 -23.45 -15.78 -3.15
N LEU A 756 -23.32 -16.89 -3.90
CA LEU A 756 -24.03 -17.14 -5.16
C LEU A 756 -25.52 -17.52 -4.98
N VAL A 757 -25.91 -18.02 -3.80
CA VAL A 757 -27.25 -18.57 -3.55
C VAL A 757 -28.39 -17.62 -3.94
N PRO A 758 -28.36 -16.31 -3.62
CA PRO A 758 -29.45 -15.39 -3.99
C PRO A 758 -29.68 -15.27 -5.50
N PHE A 759 -28.63 -15.44 -6.30
CA PHE A 759 -28.73 -15.39 -7.76
C PHE A 759 -29.21 -16.72 -8.33
N GLU A 760 -28.73 -17.85 -7.76
CA GLU A 760 -29.19 -19.19 -8.12
C GLU A 760 -30.69 -19.37 -7.82
N GLN A 761 -31.20 -18.74 -6.77
CA GLN A 761 -32.63 -18.73 -6.44
C GLN A 761 -33.47 -17.92 -7.44
N GLU A 762 -32.98 -16.76 -7.87
CA GLU A 762 -33.73 -15.88 -8.78
C GLU A 762 -33.73 -16.42 -10.21
N TYR A 763 -32.59 -16.93 -10.67
CA TYR A 763 -32.37 -17.25 -12.09
C TYR A 763 -32.06 -18.74 -12.33
N GLY A 764 -32.17 -19.59 -11.32
CA GLY A 764 -31.87 -21.01 -11.43
C GLY A 764 -30.37 -21.30 -11.50
N PRO A 765 -29.98 -22.52 -11.94
CA PRO A 765 -28.59 -22.90 -12.09
C PRO A 765 -27.81 -21.86 -12.92
N HIS A 766 -26.64 -21.44 -12.44
CA HIS A 766 -25.81 -20.39 -13.04
C HIS A 766 -26.36 -18.95 -12.97
N GLY A 767 -27.32 -18.65 -12.09
CA GLY A 767 -27.75 -17.27 -11.84
C GLY A 767 -26.59 -16.31 -11.49
N GLY A 768 -25.54 -16.81 -10.83
CA GLY A 768 -24.31 -16.07 -10.59
C GLY A 768 -23.56 -15.66 -11.88
N ALA A 769 -23.59 -16.49 -12.92
CA ALA A 769 -23.01 -16.15 -14.22
C ALA A 769 -23.77 -14.98 -14.83
N ARG A 770 -25.11 -15.06 -14.85
CA ARG A 770 -25.95 -13.97 -15.38
C ARG A 770 -25.70 -12.65 -14.66
N TYR A 771 -25.53 -12.69 -13.34
CA TYR A 771 -25.16 -11.51 -12.56
C TYR A 771 -23.77 -10.97 -12.94
N LEU A 772 -22.76 -11.83 -13.05
CA LEU A 772 -21.42 -11.43 -13.46
C LEU A 772 -21.42 -10.76 -14.84
N LEU A 773 -22.10 -11.37 -15.82
CA LEU A 773 -22.22 -10.84 -17.18
C LEU A 773 -22.98 -9.52 -17.19
N TRP A 774 -24.06 -9.40 -16.41
CA TRP A 774 -24.77 -8.13 -16.25
C TRP A 774 -23.87 -7.02 -15.70
N MET A 775 -23.07 -7.33 -14.67
CA MET A 775 -22.10 -6.37 -14.13
C MET A 775 -21.08 -5.95 -15.18
N ALA A 776 -20.52 -6.92 -15.91
CA ALA A 776 -19.47 -6.70 -16.90
C ALA A 776 -19.98 -6.01 -18.18
N GLY A 777 -21.24 -6.24 -18.55
CA GLY A 777 -21.91 -5.68 -19.72
C GLY A 777 -22.47 -4.26 -19.54
N GLY A 778 -22.26 -3.61 -18.38
CA GLY A 778 -22.67 -2.21 -18.13
C GLY A 778 -23.75 -2.02 -17.06
N GLY A 779 -24.18 -3.09 -16.38
CA GLY A 779 -25.22 -3.04 -15.36
C GLY A 779 -24.88 -2.20 -14.12
N THR A 780 -23.60 -1.90 -13.90
CA THR A 780 -23.11 -1.11 -12.76
C THR A 780 -23.21 0.41 -12.97
N THR A 781 -23.57 0.88 -14.17
CA THR A 781 -23.77 2.31 -14.52
C THR A 781 -22.57 3.25 -14.29
N VAL A 782 -21.37 2.69 -14.10
CA VAL A 782 -20.13 3.48 -14.00
C VAL A 782 -19.73 3.97 -15.39
N GLN A 783 -19.56 5.27 -15.57
CA GLN A 783 -19.00 5.84 -16.78
C GLN A 783 -17.48 5.91 -16.68
N PHE A 784 -16.80 5.30 -17.63
CA PHE A 784 -15.34 5.39 -17.75
C PHE A 784 -14.97 6.67 -18.50
N THR A 785 -14.06 7.47 -17.92
CA THR A 785 -13.54 8.65 -18.63
C THR A 785 -12.56 8.22 -19.71
N GLU A 786 -12.35 9.08 -20.72
CA GLU A 786 -11.36 8.80 -21.77
C GLU A 786 -9.97 8.57 -21.16
N GLU A 787 -9.61 9.31 -20.11
CA GLU A 787 -8.34 9.16 -19.41
C GLU A 787 -8.24 7.82 -18.66
N PHE A 788 -9.35 7.34 -18.07
CA PHE A 788 -9.38 5.99 -17.50
C PHE A 788 -9.17 4.95 -18.59
N MET A 789 -9.88 5.06 -19.71
CA MET A 789 -9.77 4.11 -20.83
C MET A 789 -8.37 4.10 -21.44
N GLN A 790 -7.70 5.25 -21.55
CA GLN A 790 -6.30 5.33 -21.96
C GLN A 790 -5.33 4.68 -20.95
N ALA A 791 -5.66 4.70 -19.66
CA ALA A 791 -4.90 4.01 -18.61
C ALA A 791 -5.23 2.49 -18.52
N TRP A 792 -6.37 2.08 -19.05
CA TRP A 792 -6.97 0.74 -18.92
C TRP A 792 -6.39 -0.31 -19.87
N VAL A 793 -5.70 0.10 -20.94
CA VAL A 793 -5.13 -0.78 -21.99
C VAL A 793 -3.90 -1.62 -21.51
N LYS A 794 -3.72 -1.83 -20.20
CA LYS A 794 -2.37 -2.04 -19.63
C LYS A 794 -1.98 -3.41 -19.09
N TYR A 795 -2.65 -4.51 -19.43
CA TYR A 795 -2.17 -5.85 -19.02
C TYR A 795 -2.27 -6.87 -20.15
N GLY A 796 -1.61 -6.57 -21.28
CA GLY A 796 -1.45 -7.49 -22.41
C GLY A 796 -0.27 -8.44 -22.23
N GLU A 797 -0.38 -9.43 -21.37
CA GLU A 797 0.43 -10.66 -21.47
C GLU A 797 -0.41 -11.91 -21.76
N VAL A 798 -1.73 -11.74 -21.86
CA VAL A 798 -2.72 -12.78 -22.14
C VAL A 798 -3.00 -12.82 -23.64
N ASP A 799 -3.33 -14.01 -24.16
CA ASP A 799 -3.59 -14.30 -25.58
C ASP A 799 -4.94 -13.74 -26.08
N ILE A 800 -5.15 -12.44 -25.88
CA ILE A 800 -6.25 -11.68 -26.47
C ILE A 800 -5.67 -10.65 -27.42
N ASP A 801 -6.19 -10.65 -28.64
CA ASP A 801 -5.81 -9.69 -29.66
C ASP A 801 -6.69 -8.44 -29.59
N PHE A 802 -6.07 -7.26 -29.56
CA PHE A 802 -6.75 -5.97 -29.48
C PHE A 802 -6.39 -5.11 -30.69
N SER A 803 -7.36 -4.38 -31.26
CA SER A 803 -7.05 -3.39 -32.28
C SER A 803 -6.32 -2.19 -31.67
N ALA A 804 -5.30 -1.69 -32.35
CA ALA A 804 -4.64 -0.44 -32.00
C ALA A 804 -5.45 0.81 -32.41
N ASP A 805 -6.53 0.66 -33.20
CA ASP A 805 -7.37 1.77 -33.65
C ASP A 805 -8.45 2.09 -32.61
N THR A 806 -8.43 3.30 -32.06
CA THR A 806 -9.42 3.76 -31.06
C THR A 806 -10.85 3.79 -31.58
N ARG A 807 -11.06 3.81 -32.90
CA ARG A 807 -12.39 3.73 -33.51
C ARG A 807 -13.01 2.34 -33.38
N ASP A 808 -12.19 1.30 -33.40
CA ASP A 808 -12.66 -0.08 -33.21
C ASP A 808 -13.18 -0.27 -31.78
N TRP A 809 -12.49 0.31 -30.78
CA TRP A 809 -12.94 0.34 -29.38
C TRP A 809 -14.29 1.04 -29.20
N ALA A 810 -14.53 2.14 -29.90
CA ALA A 810 -15.83 2.82 -29.88
C ALA A 810 -16.95 1.93 -30.45
N SER A 811 -16.63 1.07 -31.43
CA SER A 811 -17.58 0.14 -32.06
C SER A 811 -17.84 -1.14 -31.23
N TRP A 812 -16.90 -1.53 -30.37
CA TRP A 812 -16.99 -2.73 -29.53
C TRP A 812 -17.74 -2.50 -28.22
N GLY A 813 -17.98 -1.24 -27.85
CA GLY A 813 -18.76 -0.86 -26.66
C GLY A 813 -17.89 -0.58 -25.43
N ALA A 814 -18.25 0.45 -24.66
CA ALA A 814 -17.52 0.89 -23.47
C ALA A 814 -17.90 0.10 -22.20
N ASN A 815 -17.90 -1.23 -22.28
CA ASN A 815 -18.10 -2.11 -21.13
C ASN A 815 -16.92 -3.10 -21.01
N MET A 816 -16.87 -3.90 -19.94
CA MET A 816 -15.74 -4.80 -19.71
C MET A 816 -15.67 -5.90 -20.77
N LEU A 817 -16.82 -6.41 -21.23
CA LEU A 817 -16.89 -7.50 -22.21
C LEU A 817 -16.76 -7.02 -23.68
N GLY A 818 -16.64 -5.72 -23.94
CA GLY A 818 -16.33 -5.20 -25.28
C GLY A 818 -15.03 -5.79 -25.86
N ALA A 819 -14.06 -6.11 -24.99
CA ALA A 819 -12.87 -6.86 -25.36
C ALA A 819 -13.17 -8.25 -25.96
N ALA A 820 -14.10 -8.99 -25.36
CA ALA A 820 -14.55 -10.29 -25.86
C ALA A 820 -15.20 -10.16 -27.24
N ARG A 821 -16.04 -9.13 -27.40
CA ARG A 821 -16.69 -8.82 -28.67
C ARG A 821 -15.67 -8.51 -29.78
N GLY A 822 -14.65 -7.71 -29.48
CA GLY A 822 -13.57 -7.42 -30.42
C GLY A 822 -12.78 -8.67 -30.84
N ALA A 823 -12.41 -9.52 -29.87
CA ALA A 823 -11.73 -10.78 -30.14
C ALA A 823 -12.55 -11.72 -31.05
N CYS A 824 -13.84 -11.89 -30.77
CA CYS A 824 -14.72 -12.71 -31.60
C CYS A 824 -14.98 -12.09 -32.98
N ASP A 825 -14.98 -10.76 -33.11
CA ASP A 825 -15.05 -10.09 -34.41
C ASP A 825 -13.78 -10.35 -35.26
N LEU A 826 -12.60 -10.39 -34.63
CA LEU A 826 -11.36 -10.79 -35.31
C LEU A 826 -11.37 -12.26 -35.74
N ILE A 827 -11.93 -13.15 -34.91
CA ILE A 827 -12.13 -14.57 -35.27
C ILE A 827 -13.04 -14.70 -36.48
N ARG A 828 -14.18 -14.00 -36.46
CA ARG A 828 -15.12 -13.95 -37.57
C ARG A 828 -14.44 -13.53 -38.88
N GLN A 829 -13.60 -12.49 -38.82
CA GLN A 829 -12.86 -11.97 -39.96
C GLN A 829 -11.65 -12.82 -40.37
N GLY A 830 -11.29 -13.86 -39.60
CA GLY A 830 -10.07 -14.64 -39.82
C GLY A 830 -8.77 -13.86 -39.57
N LYS A 831 -8.84 -12.80 -38.76
CA LYS A 831 -7.72 -11.88 -38.49
C LYS A 831 -7.13 -12.00 -37.09
N PHE A 832 -7.69 -12.84 -36.23
CA PHE A 832 -7.19 -13.05 -34.87
C PHE A 832 -5.71 -13.49 -34.90
N GLY A 833 -4.83 -12.72 -34.25
CA GLY A 833 -3.40 -13.02 -34.14
C GLY A 833 -2.57 -12.72 -35.40
N THR A 834 -3.13 -11.99 -36.36
CA THR A 834 -2.47 -11.72 -37.67
C THR A 834 -1.73 -10.37 -37.73
N ALA A 835 -1.66 -9.63 -36.62
CA ALA A 835 -1.05 -8.30 -36.54
C ALA A 835 -1.64 -7.25 -37.52
N THR A 836 -2.77 -7.52 -38.21
CA THR A 836 -3.29 -6.64 -39.28
C THR A 836 -4.83 -6.47 -39.23
N PRO A 837 -5.37 -5.23 -39.15
CA PRO A 837 -4.64 -3.97 -38.96
C PRO A 837 -3.87 -4.01 -37.63
N PRO A 838 -2.82 -3.18 -37.43
CA PRO A 838 -1.80 -3.36 -36.38
C PRO A 838 -2.45 -3.79 -35.08
N SER A 839 -2.28 -5.07 -34.76
CA SER A 839 -2.79 -5.57 -33.50
C SER A 839 -1.89 -5.00 -32.41
N ALA A 840 -2.49 -4.48 -31.34
CA ALA A 840 -1.76 -3.95 -30.21
C ALA A 840 -0.99 -5.06 -29.46
N ASN A 841 -1.28 -6.33 -29.76
CA ASN A 841 -0.64 -7.49 -29.16
C ASN A 841 -0.06 -8.43 -30.23
N VAL A 842 1.08 -8.04 -30.83
CA VAL A 842 1.86 -8.84 -31.79
C VAL A 842 2.32 -10.21 -31.25
N THR A 843 2.07 -10.48 -29.96
CA THR A 843 2.47 -11.71 -29.29
C THR A 843 1.32 -12.70 -29.10
N ALA A 844 0.07 -12.32 -29.42
CA ALA A 844 -1.09 -13.21 -29.44
C ALA A 844 -1.08 -14.08 -30.71
N VAL A 845 -0.15 -15.03 -30.78
CA VAL A 845 0.09 -15.84 -31.99
C VAL A 845 -0.63 -17.19 -32.01
N GLY A 846 -1.22 -17.61 -30.88
CA GLY A 846 -2.00 -18.84 -30.77
C GLY A 846 -3.41 -18.59 -30.20
N GLY A 847 -4.16 -19.66 -29.94
CA GLY A 847 -5.50 -19.58 -29.34
C GLY A 847 -6.64 -19.38 -30.32
N THR A 848 -6.40 -19.26 -31.64
CA THR A 848 -7.47 -19.16 -32.65
C THR A 848 -8.49 -20.29 -32.55
N THR A 849 -8.04 -21.53 -32.37
CA THR A 849 -8.92 -22.70 -32.19
C THR A 849 -9.76 -22.59 -30.92
N MET A 850 -9.15 -22.15 -29.81
CA MET A 850 -9.85 -21.93 -28.54
C MET A 850 -10.94 -20.87 -28.70
N TRP A 851 -10.57 -19.69 -29.21
CA TRP A 851 -11.50 -18.58 -29.42
C TRP A 851 -12.59 -18.92 -30.43
N THR A 852 -12.28 -19.67 -31.50
CA THR A 852 -13.30 -20.16 -32.43
C THR A 852 -14.32 -21.02 -31.71
N GLN A 853 -13.89 -22.00 -30.91
CA GLN A 853 -14.80 -22.85 -30.14
C GLN A 853 -15.66 -22.05 -29.16
N VAL A 854 -15.09 -21.04 -28.50
CA VAL A 854 -15.84 -20.18 -27.57
C VAL A 854 -16.86 -19.30 -28.28
N CYS A 855 -16.47 -18.58 -29.33
CA CYS A 855 -17.35 -17.65 -30.04
C CYS A 855 -18.48 -18.38 -30.78
N THR A 856 -18.27 -19.64 -31.18
CA THR A 856 -19.27 -20.42 -31.93
C THR A 856 -20.05 -21.46 -31.13
N LEU A 857 -19.80 -21.59 -29.82
CA LEU A 857 -20.55 -22.52 -28.97
C LEU A 857 -22.03 -22.10 -28.95
N ASP A 858 -22.92 -22.99 -29.42
CA ASP A 858 -24.35 -22.72 -29.62
C ASP A 858 -24.65 -21.44 -30.45
N ASN A 859 -23.66 -20.98 -31.23
CA ASN A 859 -23.69 -19.69 -31.91
C ASN A 859 -23.05 -19.78 -33.32
N PRO A 860 -23.73 -20.41 -34.28
CA PRO A 860 -23.13 -20.77 -35.56
C PRO A 860 -22.70 -19.53 -36.37
N LEU A 861 -21.48 -19.58 -36.91
CA LEU A 861 -20.92 -18.54 -37.78
C LEU A 861 -21.30 -18.82 -39.24
N THR A 862 -22.36 -18.16 -39.74
CA THR A 862 -22.82 -18.26 -41.13
C THR A 862 -22.04 -17.33 -42.06
N ASP A 863 -22.16 -17.52 -43.37
CA ASP A 863 -21.47 -16.69 -44.37
C ASP A 863 -21.89 -15.22 -44.30
N GLY A 864 -23.19 -14.94 -44.11
CA GLY A 864 -23.70 -13.57 -43.97
C GLY A 864 -23.23 -12.84 -42.69
N ILE A 865 -22.91 -13.59 -41.64
CA ILE A 865 -22.25 -13.06 -40.44
C ILE A 865 -20.77 -12.82 -40.75
N ARG A 866 -20.10 -13.80 -41.38
CA ARG A 866 -18.68 -13.76 -41.71
C ARG A 866 -18.31 -12.55 -42.57
N ASP A 867 -19.08 -12.27 -43.62
CA ASP A 867 -18.85 -11.13 -44.52
C ASP A 867 -19.48 -9.82 -44.01
N GLY A 868 -20.38 -9.89 -43.02
CA GLY A 868 -21.07 -8.74 -42.44
C GLY A 868 -22.24 -8.20 -43.28
N SER A 869 -22.69 -8.96 -44.29
CA SER A 869 -23.83 -8.60 -45.13
C SER A 869 -25.17 -8.63 -44.38
N ASP A 870 -25.31 -9.49 -43.35
CA ASP A 870 -26.45 -9.48 -42.44
C ASP A 870 -26.08 -8.77 -41.13
N THR A 871 -26.31 -7.46 -41.10
CA THR A 871 -25.97 -6.63 -39.94
C THR A 871 -26.74 -7.05 -38.69
N ALA A 872 -28.01 -7.46 -38.79
CA ALA A 872 -28.80 -7.84 -37.63
C ALA A 872 -28.31 -9.16 -37.03
N ALA A 873 -28.09 -10.18 -37.86
CA ALA A 873 -27.53 -11.46 -37.42
C ALA A 873 -26.10 -11.29 -36.88
N LEU A 874 -25.29 -10.42 -37.47
CA LEU A 874 -23.95 -10.11 -36.97
C LEU A 874 -24.00 -9.52 -35.54
N GLN A 875 -24.88 -8.55 -35.29
CA GLN A 875 -25.01 -7.94 -33.97
C GLN A 875 -25.49 -8.93 -32.90
N GLU A 876 -26.42 -9.83 -33.27
CA GLU A 876 -26.89 -10.91 -32.42
C GLU A 876 -25.78 -11.94 -32.14
N TRP A 877 -25.05 -12.36 -33.17
CA TRP A 877 -23.94 -13.31 -33.06
C TRP A 877 -22.80 -12.77 -32.18
N LEU A 878 -22.45 -11.48 -32.33
CA LEU A 878 -21.45 -10.83 -31.48
C LEU A 878 -21.91 -10.76 -30.02
N ARG A 879 -23.20 -10.48 -29.78
CA ARG A 879 -23.77 -10.44 -28.42
C ARG A 879 -23.76 -11.82 -27.76
N HIS A 880 -24.08 -12.87 -28.51
CA HIS A 880 -24.02 -14.24 -28.01
C HIS A 880 -22.57 -14.71 -27.77
N SER A 881 -21.65 -14.32 -28.65
CA SER A 881 -20.21 -14.57 -28.45
C SER A 881 -19.68 -13.89 -27.17
N GLU A 882 -20.06 -12.63 -26.95
CA GLU A 882 -19.75 -11.87 -25.72
C GLU A 882 -20.27 -12.60 -24.47
N PHE A 883 -21.50 -13.12 -24.53
CA PHE A 883 -22.09 -13.95 -23.49
C PHE A 883 -21.26 -15.21 -23.22
N ASN A 884 -20.91 -15.97 -24.26
CA ASN A 884 -20.13 -17.20 -24.12
C ASN A 884 -18.80 -16.95 -23.39
N VAL A 885 -18.08 -15.89 -23.78
CA VAL A 885 -16.79 -15.53 -23.16
C VAL A 885 -16.96 -15.15 -21.69
N GLY A 886 -18.01 -14.38 -21.36
CA GLY A 886 -18.35 -14.07 -19.97
C GLY A 886 -18.64 -15.33 -19.14
N VAL A 887 -19.33 -16.31 -19.73
CA VAL A 887 -19.61 -17.61 -19.10
C VAL A 887 -18.32 -18.41 -18.87
N MET A 888 -17.36 -18.38 -19.79
CA MET A 888 -16.05 -19.00 -19.58
C MET A 888 -15.35 -18.40 -18.35
N ALA A 889 -15.30 -17.07 -18.24
CA ALA A 889 -14.70 -16.38 -17.09
C ALA A 889 -15.41 -16.73 -15.77
N TYR A 890 -16.75 -16.85 -15.78
CA TYR A 890 -17.51 -17.28 -14.62
C TYR A 890 -17.08 -18.66 -14.10
N PHE A 891 -16.94 -19.65 -14.99
CA PHE A 891 -16.55 -21.00 -14.59
C PHE A 891 -15.13 -21.03 -14.01
N PHE A 892 -14.19 -20.32 -14.63
CA PHE A 892 -12.84 -20.20 -14.05
C PHE A 892 -12.84 -19.55 -12.67
N LEU A 893 -13.61 -18.47 -12.49
CA LEU A 893 -13.76 -17.82 -11.19
C LEU A 893 -14.35 -18.76 -10.13
N ARG A 894 -15.42 -19.47 -10.48
CA ARG A 894 -16.14 -20.39 -9.59
C ARG A 894 -15.28 -21.58 -9.17
N ASP A 895 -14.61 -22.19 -10.14
CA ASP A 895 -14.08 -23.54 -10.00
C ASP A 895 -12.57 -23.60 -9.78
N GLU A 896 -11.84 -22.57 -10.23
CA GLU A 896 -10.39 -22.51 -10.09
C GLU A 896 -10.00 -21.37 -9.14
N LEU A 897 -10.29 -20.11 -9.50
CA LEU A 897 -9.78 -18.96 -8.74
C LEU A 897 -10.29 -18.94 -7.29
N SER A 898 -11.57 -19.23 -7.07
CA SER A 898 -12.18 -19.18 -5.72
C SER A 898 -12.06 -20.49 -4.93
N ALA A 899 -11.68 -21.59 -5.58
CA ALA A 899 -11.50 -22.89 -4.93
C ALA A 899 -10.10 -23.05 -4.32
N ASN A 900 -9.14 -22.23 -4.73
CA ASN A 900 -7.77 -22.23 -4.22
C ASN A 900 -7.62 -21.36 -2.96
N PRO A 901 -6.51 -21.50 -2.21
CA PRO A 901 -6.24 -20.64 -1.07
C PRO A 901 -6.30 -19.14 -1.43
N PRO A 902 -6.74 -18.26 -0.50
CA PRO A 902 -6.74 -16.82 -0.72
C PRO A 902 -5.41 -16.31 -1.25
N GLY A 903 -5.44 -15.51 -2.32
CA GLY A 903 -4.23 -14.99 -2.97
C GLY A 903 -3.59 -15.93 -4.00
N TRP A 904 -4.20 -17.07 -4.32
CA TRP A 904 -3.78 -17.88 -5.46
C TRP A 904 -3.95 -17.12 -6.78
N ILE A 905 -2.97 -17.30 -7.68
CA ILE A 905 -2.90 -16.60 -8.96
C ILE A 905 -2.56 -17.63 -10.05
N TYR A 906 -3.39 -17.69 -11.10
CA TYR A 906 -3.10 -18.52 -12.27
C TYR A 906 -1.89 -17.96 -13.03
N PRO A 907 -0.89 -18.80 -13.38
CA PRO A 907 0.37 -18.33 -13.93
C PRO A 907 0.21 -17.68 -15.32
N LEU A 908 1.03 -16.68 -15.63
CA LEU A 908 1.16 -16.10 -16.98
C LEU A 908 2.34 -16.72 -17.72
N ARG A 909 2.32 -16.75 -19.05
CA ARG A 909 3.38 -17.37 -19.88
C ARG A 909 4.79 -16.83 -19.64
N ASN A 910 4.94 -15.68 -19.00
CA ASN A 910 6.24 -15.09 -18.68
C ASN A 910 6.73 -15.45 -17.25
N GLU A 911 5.91 -16.07 -16.42
CA GLU A 911 6.26 -16.42 -15.04
C GLU A 911 7.00 -17.76 -14.94
N CYS A 912 7.04 -18.53 -16.03
CA CYS A 912 7.66 -19.84 -16.16
C CYS A 912 7.32 -20.85 -15.05
N GLU A 913 6.75 -21.99 -15.44
CA GLU A 913 6.66 -23.13 -14.55
C GLU A 913 8.06 -23.75 -14.36
N LYS A 914 8.65 -23.65 -13.16
CA LYS A 914 9.75 -24.55 -12.78
C LYS A 914 9.18 -25.95 -12.61
N ARG A 915 8.94 -26.69 -13.70
CA ARG A 915 8.59 -28.11 -13.61
C ARG A 915 9.86 -28.93 -13.43
N GLY A 916 10.31 -28.98 -12.18
CA GLY A 916 10.95 -30.15 -11.63
C GLY A 916 10.24 -30.46 -10.32
N THR A 917 9.52 -31.58 -10.26
CA THR A 917 9.03 -32.12 -8.99
C THR A 917 8.99 -33.64 -9.09
N PRO A 918 9.10 -34.37 -7.96
CA PRO A 918 8.83 -33.94 -6.58
C PRO A 918 10.01 -33.30 -5.83
#